data_AF-A0AAE9NDM6-F1
#
_entry.id   AF-A0AAE9NDM6-F1
#
_cell.length_a   1.000
_cell.length_b   1.000
_cell.length_c   1.000
_cell.angle_alpha   90.00
_cell.angle_beta   90.00
_cell.angle_gamma   90.00
#
_symmetry.space_group_name_H-M   'P 1'
#
loop_
_entity.id
_entity.type
_entity.pdbx_description
1 polymer ?
#
loop_
_entity_poly.entity_id
_entity_poly.type
_entity_poly.pdbx_seq_one_letter_code
_entity_poly.pdbx_strand_id
1 'polypeptide(L)'
;MDIIREIVTHSQWIIALLALFVVAWARFNSPPTNRSGTTFAMFFWGVIFYYALMVPLWLVVMIGLVQGSIGFDFIVDKLKQVDPKAQAQLAQYAPIVAVLIIVVASQFRQVARIDRAARAFCVRLAAIPRGADRLAFELAQTTGFTPQGEARIKVTRIISENIGPKALSFSRDGTLPDRFTRAVGLYNLFVGPRQNATVPDFAGNGYGRSAYAEIMQMGDAVAARADARYEELMHAGLAFFTSSLPAPELKEALNRNIAEVTNLTCSLVARYVLFCERTHSGRLQRLAKMGFAYSPGPTFGLDQWATTIFLVVAWSVATMLFMPGARPLDVGKVLTIAITFGISIGFAVLGAIVVAQRFISRKEGASPGYPPIAELVVAGLIVVGLSIALRVGIPLVSALMHGEGYQNVLKQFLERIYGVITPFVCTVSLGLICSYLGSSRGSWYRVAALGALGNGAALTCAGWLVAHLIGRQVLAQFYVEPEYAVQLVALSTGLTGFIVGGMVLAVFNESERIRKVTAERASDPRKDCPVHEAPSIAGGLESRMSSGSDAARDLGCYARAGVEALEGDYICFRPAFSKAEIISAYLIGVHWDETESCLMFEERERVDAGHTQRGRIYIPEGRPFLNFVTLEMGAIRLIMVSRPEKSSEPARGLITTLSNPGGAQFTPASAPIVLRRVVDHIPRLGFIRPGSPDYESYRQELEMVVPAFGVFAPAPHPARRVPAE
;
A
#
# COMPACT_ATOMS: atom_id res chain seq x y z
N MET A 1 -14.33 4.59 -49.26
CA MET A 1 -14.22 6.07 -49.35
C MET A 1 -15.25 6.77 -48.47
N ASP A 2 -16.39 6.14 -48.18
CA ASP A 2 -17.47 6.75 -47.38
C ASP A 2 -17.12 6.93 -45.91
N ILE A 3 -16.38 6.00 -45.30
CA ILE A 3 -15.92 6.12 -43.90
C ILE A 3 -14.90 7.27 -43.72
N ILE A 4 -14.09 7.60 -44.74
CA ILE A 4 -13.14 8.73 -44.67
C ILE A 4 -13.90 10.05 -44.81
N ARG A 5 -14.94 10.09 -45.64
CA ARG A 5 -15.85 11.24 -45.74
C ARG A 5 -16.63 11.42 -44.43
N GLU A 6 -17.02 10.33 -43.76
CA GLU A 6 -17.58 10.29 -42.40
C GLU A 6 -16.57 10.76 -41.34
N ILE A 7 -15.31 10.31 -41.35
CA ILE A 7 -14.28 10.74 -40.39
C ILE A 7 -13.94 12.22 -40.56
N VAL A 8 -13.88 12.73 -41.80
CA VAL A 8 -13.67 14.17 -42.05
C VAL A 8 -14.88 14.99 -41.60
N THR A 9 -16.11 14.50 -41.81
CA THR A 9 -17.33 15.15 -41.30
C THR A 9 -17.48 15.03 -39.77
N HIS A 10 -16.93 13.98 -39.14
CA HIS A 10 -16.93 13.79 -37.68
C HIS A 10 -15.66 14.29 -36.98
N SER A 11 -14.65 14.75 -37.72
CA SER A 11 -13.37 15.23 -37.17
C SER A 11 -13.58 16.41 -36.21
N GLN A 12 -14.54 17.28 -36.50
CA GLN A 12 -14.91 18.43 -35.67
C GLN A 12 -15.49 18.02 -34.31
N TRP A 13 -16.21 16.90 -34.27
CA TRP A 13 -16.74 16.33 -33.03
C TRP A 13 -15.65 15.72 -32.16
N ILE A 14 -14.70 15.01 -32.78
CA ILE A 14 -13.54 14.43 -32.10
C ILE A 14 -12.65 15.54 -31.52
N ILE A 15 -12.36 16.57 -32.31
CA ILE A 15 -11.57 17.73 -31.88
C ILE A 15 -12.27 18.47 -30.74
N ALA A 16 -13.58 18.67 -30.82
CA ALA A 16 -14.35 19.33 -29.77
C ALA A 16 -14.38 18.51 -28.46
N LEU A 17 -14.57 17.19 -28.53
CA LEU A 17 -14.55 16.32 -27.35
C LEU A 17 -13.17 16.28 -26.69
N LEU A 18 -12.09 16.26 -27.47
CA LEU A 18 -10.72 16.34 -26.97
C LEU A 18 -10.42 17.71 -26.34
N ALA A 19 -10.82 18.81 -26.99
CA ALA A 19 -10.66 20.15 -26.45
C ALA A 19 -11.44 20.33 -25.13
N LEU A 20 -12.67 19.82 -25.07
CA LEU A 20 -13.50 19.82 -23.85
C LEU A 20 -12.84 19.02 -22.72
N PHE A 21 -12.18 17.91 -23.03
CA PHE A 21 -11.42 17.12 -22.07
C PHE A 21 -10.20 17.88 -21.55
N VAL A 22 -9.44 18.54 -22.42
CA VAL A 22 -8.30 19.40 -22.04
C VAL A 22 -8.77 20.54 -21.12
N VAL A 23 -9.90 21.17 -21.42
CA VAL A 23 -10.52 22.21 -20.58
C VAL A 23 -10.92 21.64 -19.23
N ALA A 24 -11.59 20.48 -19.20
CA ALA A 24 -11.98 19.81 -17.97
C ALA A 24 -10.76 19.45 -17.10
N TRP A 25 -9.70 18.92 -17.71
CA TRP A 25 -8.43 18.57 -17.06
C TRP A 25 -7.71 19.80 -16.48
N ALA A 26 -7.61 20.88 -17.25
CA ALA A 26 -6.95 22.12 -16.83
C ALA A 26 -7.71 22.81 -15.68
N ARG A 27 -9.04 22.88 -15.78
CA ARG A 27 -9.89 23.43 -14.73
C ARG A 27 -9.86 22.59 -13.48
N PHE A 28 -9.96 21.26 -13.59
CA PHE A 28 -9.92 20.37 -12.44
C PHE A 28 -8.59 20.52 -11.65
N ASN A 29 -7.48 20.82 -12.33
CA ASN A 29 -6.15 21.06 -11.74
C ASN A 29 -5.87 22.49 -11.21
N SER A 30 -6.82 23.45 -11.22
CA SER A 30 -6.51 24.88 -10.95
C SER A 30 -7.38 25.55 -9.87
N PRO A 31 -6.95 25.84 -8.62
CA PRO A 31 -5.57 25.80 -8.14
C PRO A 31 -5.07 24.35 -8.02
N PRO A 32 -3.75 24.12 -7.95
CA PRO A 32 -3.11 22.80 -7.91
C PRO A 32 -3.35 22.10 -6.57
N THR A 33 -4.62 21.93 -6.20
CA THR A 33 -5.05 21.39 -4.91
C THR A 33 -6.08 20.31 -5.20
N ASN A 34 -5.62 19.05 -5.18
CA ASN A 34 -6.25 17.93 -4.47
C ASN A 34 -5.59 16.56 -4.78
N ARG A 35 -4.28 16.51 -5.01
CA ARG A 35 -3.57 15.22 -5.19
C ARG A 35 -3.19 14.55 -3.86
N SER A 36 -3.30 15.27 -2.74
CA SER A 36 -3.01 14.75 -1.40
C SER A 36 -4.16 13.91 -0.81
N GLY A 37 -5.38 14.00 -1.38
CA GLY A 37 -6.58 13.31 -0.88
C GLY A 37 -7.19 12.25 -1.82
N THR A 38 -6.59 11.96 -2.98
CA THR A 38 -7.18 11.10 -4.02
C THR A 38 -6.16 10.06 -4.51
N THR A 39 -6.51 8.77 -4.54
CA THR A 39 -5.69 7.75 -5.22
C THR A 39 -5.64 8.03 -6.73
N PHE A 40 -4.54 7.73 -7.42
CA PHE A 40 -4.36 7.95 -8.87
C PHE A 40 -5.60 7.57 -9.70
N ALA A 41 -6.17 6.38 -9.47
CA ALA A 41 -7.38 5.93 -10.16
C ALA A 41 -8.60 6.84 -9.92
N MET A 42 -8.81 7.32 -8.70
CA MET A 42 -9.96 8.16 -8.36
C MET A 42 -9.80 9.62 -8.79
N PHE A 43 -8.57 10.12 -8.93
CA PHE A 43 -8.33 11.38 -9.61
C PHE A 43 -8.84 11.32 -11.05
N PHE A 44 -8.50 10.25 -11.78
CA PHE A 44 -9.01 10.04 -13.14
C PHE A 44 -10.53 9.88 -13.17
N TRP A 45 -11.12 9.13 -12.25
CA TRP A 45 -12.58 9.05 -12.14
C TRP A 45 -13.23 10.41 -11.86
N GLY A 46 -12.66 11.21 -10.95
CA GLY A 46 -13.14 12.57 -10.66
C GLY A 46 -13.08 13.50 -11.87
N VAL A 47 -11.99 13.43 -12.65
CA VAL A 47 -11.87 14.16 -13.92
C VAL A 47 -12.87 13.66 -14.95
N ILE A 48 -13.07 12.34 -15.06
CA ILE A 48 -14.04 11.73 -15.98
C ILE A 48 -15.47 12.14 -15.62
N PHE A 49 -15.84 12.16 -14.34
CA PHE A 49 -17.16 12.63 -13.89
C PHE A 49 -17.36 14.12 -14.17
N TYR A 50 -16.34 14.96 -13.91
CA TYR A 50 -16.41 16.39 -14.24
C TYR A 50 -16.52 16.61 -15.76
N TYR A 51 -15.77 15.84 -16.56
CA TYR A 51 -15.88 15.83 -18.02
C TYR A 51 -17.28 15.39 -18.48
N ALA A 52 -17.85 14.34 -17.88
CA ALA A 52 -19.19 13.85 -18.18
C ALA A 52 -20.29 14.86 -17.84
N LEU A 53 -20.08 15.76 -16.87
CA LEU A 53 -21.00 16.87 -16.58
C LEU A 53 -20.89 18.01 -17.61
N MET A 54 -19.71 18.20 -18.20
CA MET A 54 -19.46 19.22 -19.23
C MET A 54 -20.04 18.82 -20.60
N VAL A 55 -20.12 17.52 -20.91
CA VAL A 55 -20.63 17.01 -22.20
C VAL A 55 -22.11 17.39 -22.45
N PRO A 56 -23.06 17.19 -21.52
CA PRO A 56 -24.45 17.64 -21.69
C PRO A 56 -24.56 19.16 -21.86
N LEU A 57 -23.79 19.94 -21.10
CA LEU A 57 -23.76 21.40 -21.23
C LEU A 57 -23.27 21.82 -22.62
N TRP A 58 -22.23 21.14 -23.12
CA TRP A 58 -21.71 21.36 -24.47
C TRP A 58 -22.73 21.01 -25.56
N LEU A 59 -23.47 19.91 -25.40
CA LEU A 59 -24.54 19.54 -26.33
C LEU A 59 -25.67 20.57 -26.32
N VAL A 60 -26.07 21.10 -25.16
CA VAL A 60 -27.10 22.15 -25.07
C VAL A 60 -26.66 23.44 -25.75
N VAL A 61 -25.41 23.88 -25.54
CA VAL A 61 -24.86 25.07 -26.23
C VAL A 61 -24.80 24.85 -27.74
N MET A 62 -24.41 23.66 -28.19
CA MET A 62 -24.36 23.30 -29.60
C MET A 62 -25.76 23.29 -30.24
N ILE A 63 -26.75 22.66 -29.59
CA ILE A 63 -28.15 22.66 -30.04
C ILE A 63 -28.68 24.11 -30.12
N GLY A 64 -28.39 24.94 -29.12
CA GLY A 64 -28.78 26.35 -29.12
C GLY A 64 -28.18 27.17 -30.28
N LEU A 65 -26.93 26.88 -30.67
CA LEU A 65 -26.27 27.52 -31.82
C LEU A 65 -26.83 27.07 -33.17
N VAL A 66 -27.23 25.80 -33.28
CA VAL A 66 -27.73 25.23 -34.55
C VAL A 66 -29.22 25.52 -34.75
N GLN A 67 -30.01 25.51 -33.67
CA GLN A 67 -31.46 25.67 -33.71
C GLN A 67 -31.95 27.10 -33.42
N GLY A 68 -31.10 27.98 -32.87
CA GLY A 68 -31.48 29.37 -32.57
C GLY A 68 -32.65 29.48 -31.60
N SER A 69 -32.57 28.79 -30.46
CA SER A 69 -33.67 28.75 -29.47
C SER A 69 -33.28 29.20 -28.07
N ILE A 70 -31.99 29.40 -27.80
CA ILE A 70 -31.47 29.70 -26.45
C ILE A 70 -30.62 30.98 -26.50
N GLY A 71 -31.24 32.15 -26.72
CA GLY A 71 -30.60 33.46 -26.55
C GLY A 71 -29.45 33.80 -27.51
N PHE A 72 -29.19 32.96 -28.51
CA PHE A 72 -28.18 33.18 -29.55
C PHE A 72 -28.76 33.77 -30.84
N ASP A 73 -30.07 34.04 -30.88
CA ASP A 73 -30.81 34.49 -32.07
C ASP A 73 -30.22 35.77 -32.66
N PHE A 74 -29.79 36.70 -31.80
CA PHE A 74 -29.10 37.92 -32.21
C PHE A 74 -27.79 37.66 -32.98
N ILE A 75 -27.03 36.63 -32.60
CA ILE A 75 -25.77 36.27 -33.26
C ILE A 75 -26.05 35.58 -34.58
N VAL A 76 -27.01 34.66 -34.59
CA VAL A 76 -27.43 33.90 -35.79
C VAL A 76 -28.05 34.84 -36.83
N ASP A 77 -28.89 35.78 -36.42
CA ASP A 77 -29.56 36.72 -37.33
C ASP A 77 -28.62 37.80 -37.86
N LYS A 78 -27.65 38.27 -37.07
CA LYS A 78 -26.57 39.15 -37.58
C LYS A 78 -25.66 38.46 -38.58
N LEU A 79 -25.33 37.18 -38.37
CA LEU A 79 -24.52 36.40 -39.31
C LEU A 79 -25.27 36.15 -40.64
N LYS A 80 -26.57 35.87 -40.58
CA LYS A 80 -27.43 35.74 -41.77
C LYS A 80 -27.50 37.02 -42.61
N GLN A 81 -27.47 38.19 -41.97
CA GLN A 81 -27.49 39.48 -42.67
C GLN A 81 -26.18 39.79 -43.42
N VAL A 82 -25.06 39.18 -43.02
CA VAL A 82 -23.73 39.44 -43.61
C VAL A 82 -23.40 38.47 -44.74
N ASP A 83 -23.75 37.18 -44.62
CA ASP A 83 -23.61 36.20 -45.70
C ASP A 83 -24.58 35.01 -45.50
N PRO A 84 -25.51 34.73 -46.44
CA PRO A 84 -26.42 33.59 -46.34
C PRO A 84 -25.72 32.22 -46.34
N LYS A 85 -24.45 32.12 -46.79
CA LYS A 85 -23.65 30.88 -46.68
C LYS A 85 -23.00 30.68 -45.31
N ALA A 86 -22.96 31.71 -44.46
CA ALA A 86 -22.31 31.64 -43.14
C ALA A 86 -23.03 30.70 -42.16
N GLN A 87 -24.34 30.50 -42.30
CA GLN A 87 -25.10 29.58 -41.44
C GLN A 87 -24.69 28.11 -41.67
N ALA A 88 -24.42 27.72 -42.92
CA ALA A 88 -23.98 26.37 -43.25
C ALA A 88 -22.57 26.10 -42.70
N GLN A 89 -21.69 27.11 -42.72
CA GLN A 89 -20.36 27.03 -42.13
C GLN A 89 -20.41 27.01 -40.59
N LEU A 90 -21.30 27.81 -39.98
CA LEU A 90 -21.50 27.79 -38.53
C LEU A 90 -22.02 26.44 -38.05
N ALA A 91 -22.96 25.82 -38.77
CA ALA A 91 -23.45 24.48 -38.46
C ALA A 91 -22.34 23.42 -38.56
N GLN A 92 -21.41 23.58 -39.52
CA GLN A 92 -20.24 22.72 -39.66
C GLN A 92 -19.29 22.84 -38.45
N TYR A 93 -18.95 24.06 -38.02
CA TYR A 93 -18.00 24.28 -36.91
C TYR A 93 -18.64 24.42 -35.52
N ALA A 94 -19.97 24.28 -35.41
CA ALA A 94 -20.72 24.41 -34.16
C ALA A 94 -20.15 23.59 -32.98
N PRO A 95 -19.67 22.35 -33.14
CA PRO A 95 -19.04 21.58 -32.07
C PRO A 95 -17.86 22.32 -31.42
N ILE A 96 -17.00 22.95 -32.21
CA ILE A 96 -15.79 23.65 -31.74
C ILE A 96 -16.16 25.02 -31.15
N VAL A 97 -17.06 25.75 -31.81
CA VAL A 97 -17.56 27.05 -31.33
C VAL A 97 -18.27 26.91 -29.98
N ALA A 98 -19.03 25.83 -29.77
CA ALA A 98 -19.67 25.53 -28.49
C ALA A 98 -18.65 25.33 -27.36
N VAL A 99 -17.51 24.67 -27.60
CA VAL A 99 -16.44 24.54 -26.59
C VAL A 99 -15.85 25.91 -26.24
N LEU A 100 -15.56 26.74 -27.24
CA LEU A 100 -15.04 28.10 -27.03
C LEU A 100 -16.01 28.95 -26.21
N ILE A 101 -17.32 28.86 -26.50
CA ILE A 101 -18.36 29.55 -25.74
C ILE A 101 -18.38 29.06 -24.29
N ILE A 102 -18.23 27.76 -24.00
CA ILE A 102 -18.13 27.25 -22.62
C ILE A 102 -16.88 27.78 -21.90
N VAL A 103 -15.77 27.96 -22.62
CA VAL A 103 -14.54 28.55 -22.06
C VAL A 103 -14.75 30.02 -21.70
N VAL A 104 -15.35 30.80 -22.60
CA VAL A 104 -15.63 32.23 -22.38
C VAL A 104 -16.73 32.42 -21.35
N ALA A 105 -17.80 31.62 -21.40
CA ALA A 105 -18.93 31.66 -20.46
C ALA A 105 -18.48 31.45 -19.01
N SER A 106 -17.48 30.61 -18.77
CA SER A 106 -16.93 30.41 -17.42
C SER A 106 -16.23 31.63 -16.81
N GLN A 107 -15.94 32.67 -17.60
CA GLN A 107 -15.40 33.92 -17.08
C GLN A 107 -16.49 34.79 -16.45
N PHE A 108 -17.77 34.54 -16.76
CA PHE A 108 -18.89 35.27 -16.18
C PHE A 108 -19.23 34.75 -14.78
N ARG A 109 -19.53 35.68 -13.88
CA ARG A 109 -19.62 35.44 -12.42
C ARG A 109 -20.63 34.36 -12.02
N GLN A 110 -21.75 34.26 -12.72
CA GLN A 110 -22.81 33.29 -12.42
C GLN A 110 -22.44 31.87 -12.88
N VAL A 111 -21.92 31.73 -14.10
CA VAL A 111 -21.47 30.45 -14.66
C VAL A 111 -20.24 29.93 -13.93
N ALA A 112 -19.30 30.83 -13.59
CA ALA A 112 -18.14 30.50 -12.76
C ALA A 112 -18.53 29.93 -11.38
N ARG A 113 -19.65 30.38 -10.80
CA ARG A 113 -20.15 29.88 -9.51
C ARG A 113 -20.66 28.45 -9.63
N ILE A 114 -21.40 28.16 -10.70
CA ILE A 114 -21.92 26.81 -10.99
C ILE A 114 -20.77 25.86 -11.33
N ASP A 115 -19.83 26.29 -12.17
CA ASP A 115 -18.63 25.51 -12.53
C ASP A 115 -17.77 25.18 -11.29
N ARG A 116 -17.53 26.17 -10.41
CA ARG A 116 -16.84 25.94 -9.14
C ARG A 116 -17.60 24.98 -8.22
N ALA A 117 -18.93 25.05 -8.17
CA ALA A 117 -19.74 24.15 -7.35
C ALA A 117 -19.71 22.71 -7.87
N ALA A 118 -19.90 22.50 -9.18
CA ALA A 118 -19.80 21.20 -9.83
C ALA A 118 -18.40 20.59 -9.67
N ARG A 119 -17.37 21.42 -9.82
CA ARG A 119 -15.99 21.01 -9.57
C ARG A 119 -15.76 20.66 -8.10
N ALA A 120 -16.17 21.49 -7.15
CA ALA A 120 -16.00 21.21 -5.72
C ALA A 120 -16.70 19.91 -5.31
N PHE A 121 -17.87 19.63 -5.90
CA PHE A 121 -18.58 18.36 -5.71
C PHE A 121 -17.79 17.16 -6.24
N CYS A 122 -17.28 17.22 -7.48
CA CYS A 122 -16.46 16.15 -8.07
C CYS A 122 -15.14 15.94 -7.31
N VAL A 123 -14.52 17.03 -6.86
CA VAL A 123 -13.30 17.02 -6.03
C VAL A 123 -13.57 16.38 -4.66
N ARG A 124 -14.74 16.63 -4.06
CA ARG A 124 -15.16 16.02 -2.79
C ARG A 124 -15.50 14.54 -2.93
N LEU A 125 -16.08 14.13 -4.05
CA LEU A 125 -16.32 12.72 -4.38
C LEU A 125 -15.01 11.96 -4.64
N ALA A 126 -14.04 12.61 -5.28
CA ALA A 126 -12.73 12.02 -5.53
C ALA A 126 -11.86 11.95 -4.26
N ALA A 127 -12.05 12.90 -3.33
CA ALA A 127 -11.35 12.98 -2.04
C ALA A 127 -11.83 11.89 -1.08
N ILE A 128 -11.02 10.85 -0.90
CA ILE A 128 -11.18 9.94 0.23
C ILE A 128 -10.02 10.18 1.21
N PRO A 129 -10.29 10.80 2.37
CA PRO A 129 -9.27 11.06 3.39
C PRO A 129 -8.68 9.79 4.03
N ARG A 130 -9.15 8.58 3.67
CA ARG A 130 -8.64 7.30 4.19
C ARG A 130 -7.13 7.12 4.04
N GLY A 131 -6.49 7.67 3.01
CA GLY A 131 -5.02 7.59 2.88
C GLY A 131 -4.30 8.40 3.96
N ALA A 132 -4.75 9.62 4.21
CA ALA A 132 -4.23 10.50 5.24
C ALA A 132 -4.61 10.02 6.64
N ASP A 133 -5.84 9.55 6.83
CA ASP A 133 -6.32 9.06 8.12
C ASP A 133 -5.70 7.69 8.48
N ARG A 134 -5.48 6.81 7.49
CA ARG A 134 -4.73 5.56 7.69
C ARG A 134 -3.28 5.84 8.06
N LEU A 135 -2.61 6.74 7.33
CA LEU A 135 -1.23 7.12 7.66
C LEU A 135 -1.18 7.82 9.02
N ALA A 136 -2.13 8.71 9.33
CA ALA A 136 -2.20 9.36 10.64
C ALA A 136 -2.38 8.37 11.78
N PHE A 137 -3.24 7.36 11.59
CA PHE A 137 -3.44 6.28 12.55
C PHE A 137 -2.18 5.43 12.74
N GLU A 138 -1.52 5.05 11.64
CA GLU A 138 -0.25 4.31 11.66
C GLU A 138 0.84 5.12 12.38
N LEU A 139 0.99 6.39 12.03
CA LEU A 139 1.92 7.31 12.69
C LEU A 139 1.60 7.49 14.16
N ALA A 140 0.32 7.53 14.56
CA ALA A 140 -0.05 7.77 15.94
C ALA A 140 0.17 6.55 16.84
N GLN A 141 -0.16 5.34 16.35
CA GLN A 141 -0.21 4.12 17.18
C GLN A 141 0.94 3.14 16.95
N THR A 142 1.36 2.91 15.71
CA THR A 142 2.25 1.80 15.37
C THR A 142 3.69 2.23 15.15
N THR A 143 3.93 3.51 14.84
CA THR A 143 5.25 4.00 14.44
C THR A 143 5.97 4.71 15.60
N GLY A 144 7.16 4.22 15.95
CA GLY A 144 8.06 4.88 16.88
C GLY A 144 8.50 6.25 16.36
N PHE A 145 8.62 7.24 17.26
CA PHE A 145 9.08 8.59 16.93
C PHE A 145 10.08 9.05 17.97
N THR A 146 11.21 9.58 17.52
CA THR A 146 12.19 10.25 18.38
C THR A 146 12.66 11.52 17.72
N PRO A 147 12.52 12.68 18.38
CA PRO A 147 13.01 13.93 17.83
C PRO A 147 14.53 13.84 17.61
N GLN A 148 15.01 14.43 16.51
CA GLN A 148 16.42 14.43 16.12
C GLN A 148 17.00 15.85 16.13
N GLY A 149 18.32 15.98 16.25
CA GLY A 149 19.04 17.25 16.16
C GLY A 149 18.52 18.33 17.10
N GLU A 150 18.24 19.52 16.57
CA GLU A 150 17.76 20.69 17.30
C GLU A 150 16.40 20.45 17.99
N ALA A 151 15.50 19.70 17.35
CA ALA A 151 14.21 19.35 17.93
C ALA A 151 14.38 18.50 19.21
N ARG A 152 15.39 17.63 19.28
CA ARG A 152 15.67 16.82 20.48
C ARG A 152 16.17 17.69 21.63
N ILE A 153 17.02 18.66 21.34
CA ILE A 153 17.55 19.61 22.34
C ILE A 153 16.40 20.45 22.89
N LYS A 154 15.56 20.98 22.00
CA LYS A 154 14.39 21.79 22.38
C LYS A 154 13.40 21.01 23.25
N VAL A 155 13.05 19.78 22.88
CA VAL A 155 12.12 18.93 23.66
C VAL A 155 12.72 18.56 25.02
N THR A 156 14.00 18.18 25.05
CA THR A 156 14.72 17.91 26.30
C THR A 156 14.62 19.10 27.24
N ARG A 157 14.94 20.30 26.75
CA ARG A 157 14.88 21.54 27.51
C ARG A 157 13.48 21.84 28.05
N ILE A 158 12.46 21.77 27.19
CA ILE A 158 11.06 22.04 27.58
C ILE A 158 10.63 21.11 28.71
N ILE A 159 10.89 19.81 28.60
CA ILE A 159 10.44 18.84 29.59
C ILE A 159 11.26 18.96 30.89
N SER A 160 12.58 19.13 30.80
CA SER A 160 13.44 19.23 31.97
C SER A 160 13.20 20.50 32.78
N GLU A 161 12.98 21.64 32.11
CA GLU A 161 12.78 22.94 32.78
C GLU A 161 11.36 23.09 33.34
N ASN A 162 10.33 22.64 32.60
CA ASN A 162 8.94 22.89 32.99
C ASN A 162 8.30 21.78 33.83
N ILE A 163 8.84 20.56 33.82
CA ILE A 163 8.22 19.41 34.51
C ILE A 163 9.24 18.67 35.37
N GLY A 164 10.37 18.28 34.79
CA GLY A 164 11.47 17.61 35.48
C GLY A 164 11.99 16.36 34.77
N PRO A 165 13.14 15.82 35.21
CA PRO A 165 13.86 14.75 34.50
C PRO A 165 13.11 13.42 34.48
N LYS A 166 12.21 13.18 35.43
CA LYS A 166 11.40 11.94 35.52
C LYS A 166 10.37 11.80 34.38
N ALA A 167 10.00 12.91 33.73
CA ALA A 167 9.05 12.92 32.63
C ALA A 167 9.71 12.69 31.25
N LEU A 168 11.04 12.80 31.18
CA LEU A 168 11.79 12.70 29.94
C LEU A 168 12.21 11.25 29.67
N SER A 169 11.78 10.69 28.54
CA SER A 169 12.29 9.41 28.06
C SER A 169 12.30 9.34 26.53
N PHE A 170 13.35 8.71 25.99
CA PHE A 170 13.48 8.40 24.56
C PHE A 170 13.61 6.89 24.31
N SER A 171 13.28 6.05 25.30
CA SER A 171 13.52 4.61 25.30
C SER A 171 12.63 3.82 24.33
N ARG A 172 11.55 4.42 23.78
CA ARG A 172 10.57 3.75 22.90
C ARG A 172 9.92 2.52 23.52
N ASP A 173 9.92 2.43 24.83
CA ASP A 173 9.38 1.29 25.60
C ASP A 173 7.86 1.41 25.83
N GLY A 174 7.22 2.48 25.35
CA GLY A 174 5.79 2.71 25.52
C GLY A 174 5.41 3.11 26.94
N THR A 175 6.38 3.38 27.82
CA THR A 175 6.13 3.89 29.16
C THR A 175 5.45 5.26 29.12
N LEU A 176 4.85 5.67 30.23
CA LEU A 176 4.17 6.97 30.29
C LEU A 176 5.11 8.16 30.01
N PRO A 177 6.35 8.22 30.56
CA PRO A 177 7.33 9.25 30.18
C PRO A 177 7.71 9.22 28.69
N ASP A 178 7.85 8.04 28.09
CA ASP A 178 8.16 7.88 26.67
C ASP A 178 7.02 8.41 25.77
N ARG A 179 5.78 8.00 26.05
CA ARG A 179 4.60 8.49 25.32
C ARG A 179 4.37 9.98 25.51
N PHE A 180 4.64 10.51 26.71
CA PHE A 180 4.58 11.94 27.00
C PHE A 180 5.64 12.71 26.19
N THR A 181 6.90 12.28 26.25
CA THR A 181 8.01 12.89 25.52
C THR A 181 7.77 12.86 24.01
N ARG A 182 7.21 11.75 23.51
CA ARG A 182 6.80 11.60 22.10
C ARG A 182 5.73 12.61 21.69
N ALA A 183 4.68 12.78 22.50
CA ALA A 183 3.60 13.73 22.20
C ALA A 183 4.11 15.17 22.17
N VAL A 184 4.94 15.55 23.15
CA VAL A 184 5.60 16.87 23.20
C VAL A 184 6.51 17.07 22.00
N GLY A 185 7.26 16.04 21.60
CA GLY A 185 8.14 16.08 20.44
C GLY A 185 7.41 16.22 19.11
N LEU A 186 6.31 15.49 18.92
CA LEU A 186 5.48 15.61 17.71
C LEU A 186 4.87 17.02 17.60
N TYR A 187 4.32 17.55 18.70
CA TYR A 187 3.78 18.91 18.73
C TYR A 187 4.84 19.94 18.38
N ASN A 188 6.00 19.90 19.04
CA ASN A 188 7.08 20.86 18.81
C ASN A 188 7.71 20.73 17.42
N LEU A 189 7.68 19.54 16.83
CA LEU A 189 8.10 19.34 15.45
C LEU A 189 7.16 20.08 14.50
N PHE A 190 5.85 19.83 14.57
CA PHE A 190 4.95 20.18 13.46
C PHE A 190 3.97 21.33 13.75
N VAL A 191 3.47 21.49 14.96
CA VAL A 191 2.47 22.52 15.31
C VAL A 191 3.12 23.72 15.99
N GLY A 192 4.01 23.48 16.96
CA GLY A 192 4.72 24.52 17.71
C GLY A 192 5.43 25.60 16.87
N PRO A 193 6.02 25.30 15.68
CA PRO A 193 6.64 26.34 14.85
C PRO A 193 5.68 27.43 14.40
N ARG A 194 4.37 27.15 14.34
CA ARG A 194 3.33 28.12 13.97
C ARG A 194 3.24 29.26 14.99
N GLN A 195 3.30 28.97 16.28
CA GLN A 195 3.20 29.98 17.34
C GLN A 195 4.43 30.88 17.39
N ASN A 196 5.60 30.33 17.09
CA ASN A 196 6.87 31.06 17.15
C ASN A 196 7.23 31.76 15.83
N ALA A 197 6.37 31.70 14.80
CA ALA A 197 6.65 32.16 13.43
C ALA A 197 7.98 31.62 12.86
N THR A 198 8.41 30.44 13.32
CA THR A 198 9.67 29.81 12.93
C THR A 198 9.46 28.91 11.73
N VAL A 199 10.43 28.90 10.81
CA VAL A 199 10.42 27.97 9.67
C VAL A 199 10.74 26.56 10.17
N PRO A 200 9.93 25.54 9.85
CA PRO A 200 10.26 24.18 10.28
C PRO A 200 11.47 23.63 9.51
N ASP A 201 12.47 23.09 10.20
CA ASP A 201 13.70 22.56 9.58
C ASP A 201 13.43 21.43 8.59
N PHE A 202 12.42 20.60 8.86
CA PHE A 202 12.02 19.50 7.97
C PHE A 202 11.46 19.99 6.62
N ALA A 203 11.07 21.27 6.51
CA ALA A 203 10.49 21.82 5.29
C ALA A 203 11.54 22.04 4.20
N GLY A 204 12.83 22.21 4.55
CA GLY A 204 14.04 22.07 3.71
C GLY A 204 14.17 22.93 2.44
N ASN A 205 13.17 22.94 1.56
CA ASN A 205 13.12 23.63 0.27
C ASN A 205 11.89 24.56 0.17
N GLY A 206 11.88 25.48 -0.80
CA GLY A 206 10.80 26.46 -0.97
C GLY A 206 9.41 25.83 -1.13
N TYR A 207 9.34 24.68 -1.82
CA TYR A 207 8.11 23.90 -2.00
C TYR A 207 7.58 23.28 -0.70
N GLY A 208 8.47 22.72 0.13
CA GLY A 208 8.10 22.15 1.42
C GLY A 208 7.62 23.20 2.41
N ARG A 209 8.09 24.45 2.29
CA ARG A 209 7.62 25.59 3.10
C ARG A 209 6.23 26.05 2.66
N SER A 210 5.98 26.19 1.36
CA SER A 210 4.65 26.53 0.85
C SER A 210 3.62 25.45 1.18
N ALA A 211 4.00 24.18 1.04
CA ALA A 211 3.17 23.04 1.42
C ALA A 211 2.81 23.07 2.91
N TYR A 212 3.76 23.40 3.78
CA TYR A 212 3.50 23.50 5.22
C TYR A 212 2.50 24.61 5.53
N ALA A 213 2.71 25.81 4.97
CA ALA A 213 1.80 26.94 5.16
C ALA A 213 0.37 26.62 4.69
N GLU A 214 0.24 25.96 3.54
CA GLU A 214 -1.05 25.55 3.00
C GLU A 214 -1.76 24.50 3.87
N ILE A 215 -1.03 23.49 4.37
CA ILE A 215 -1.58 22.49 5.28
C ILE A 215 -1.98 23.11 6.63
N MET A 216 -1.21 24.07 7.15
CA MET A 216 -1.59 24.82 8.35
C MET A 216 -2.82 25.68 8.14
N GLN A 217 -2.97 26.31 6.98
CA GLN A 217 -4.15 27.11 6.65
C GLN A 217 -5.40 26.24 6.47
N MET A 218 -5.31 25.11 5.76
CA MET A 218 -6.42 24.18 5.57
C MET A 218 -6.77 23.43 6.88
N GLY A 219 -5.77 23.16 7.71
CA GLY A 219 -5.88 22.47 8.98
C GLY A 219 -6.04 23.39 10.19
N ASP A 220 -6.41 24.66 10.00
CA ASP A 220 -6.36 25.68 11.04
C ASP A 220 -7.13 25.28 12.32
N ALA A 221 -8.36 24.79 12.16
CA ALA A 221 -9.17 24.31 13.28
C ALA A 221 -8.54 23.10 14.01
N VAL A 222 -7.84 22.22 13.29
CA VAL A 222 -7.17 21.05 13.86
C VAL A 222 -5.91 21.47 14.62
N ALA A 223 -5.15 22.40 14.07
CA ALA A 223 -3.96 22.97 14.71
C ALA A 223 -4.34 23.76 15.98
N ALA A 224 -5.36 24.61 15.93
CA ALA A 224 -5.86 25.34 17.11
C ALA A 224 -6.34 24.39 18.21
N ARG A 225 -6.98 23.28 17.85
CA ARG A 225 -7.36 22.24 18.81
C ARG A 225 -6.14 21.51 19.40
N ALA A 226 -5.11 21.26 18.59
CA ALA A 226 -3.87 20.66 19.07
C ALA A 226 -3.15 21.58 20.07
N ASP A 227 -3.13 22.89 19.84
CA ASP A 227 -2.58 23.89 20.75
C ASP A 227 -3.30 23.87 22.11
N ALA A 228 -4.64 23.96 22.10
CA ALA A 228 -5.41 23.92 23.34
C ALA A 228 -5.17 22.63 24.14
N ARG A 229 -5.12 21.49 23.47
CA ARG A 229 -4.83 20.19 24.11
C ARG A 229 -3.39 20.04 24.56
N TYR A 230 -2.45 20.71 23.91
CA TYR A 230 -1.05 20.71 24.32
C TYR A 230 -0.87 21.44 25.65
N GLU A 231 -1.53 22.57 25.87
CA GLU A 231 -1.50 23.26 27.16
C GLU A 231 -2.08 22.38 28.29
N GLU A 232 -3.22 21.74 28.05
CA GLU A 232 -3.81 20.77 28.98
C GLU A 232 -2.90 19.55 29.23
N LEU A 233 -2.18 19.09 28.21
CA LEU A 233 -1.19 18.02 28.32
C LEU A 233 -0.03 18.43 29.23
N MET A 234 0.49 19.65 29.07
CA MET A 234 1.60 20.15 29.88
C MET A 234 1.20 20.34 31.35
N HIS A 235 0.00 20.87 31.61
CA HIS A 235 -0.53 20.99 32.98
C HIS A 235 -0.77 19.63 33.64
N ALA A 236 -1.38 18.68 32.91
CA ALA A 236 -1.61 17.32 33.41
C ALA A 236 -0.27 16.58 33.66
N GLY A 237 0.71 16.77 32.78
CA GLY A 237 2.06 16.22 32.92
C GLY A 237 2.74 16.76 34.18
N LEU A 238 2.73 18.08 34.37
CA LEU A 238 3.29 18.71 35.57
C LEU A 238 2.67 18.14 36.85
N ALA A 239 1.33 18.11 36.93
CA ALA A 239 0.61 17.61 38.10
C ALA A 239 0.92 16.12 38.37
N PHE A 240 1.03 15.31 37.32
CA PHE A 240 1.28 13.87 37.45
C PHE A 240 2.72 13.56 37.88
N PHE A 241 3.71 14.16 37.21
CA PHE A 241 5.13 13.82 37.43
C PHE A 241 5.75 14.45 38.68
N THR A 242 5.12 15.50 39.23
CA THR A 242 5.54 16.12 40.50
C THR A 242 4.86 15.54 41.73
N SER A 243 3.74 14.82 41.56
CA SER A 243 3.03 14.16 42.66
C SER A 243 3.81 12.94 43.18
N SER A 244 3.89 12.80 44.50
CA SER A 244 4.47 11.63 45.16
C SER A 244 3.58 10.38 45.05
N LEU A 245 2.26 10.57 44.97
CA LEU A 245 1.22 9.53 44.83
C LEU A 245 0.15 10.01 43.84
N PRO A 246 0.35 9.81 42.52
CA PRO A 246 -0.58 10.30 41.53
C PRO A 246 -1.90 9.53 41.54
N ALA A 247 -3.02 10.25 41.60
CA ALA A 247 -4.35 9.66 41.53
C ALA A 247 -4.58 8.96 40.17
N PRO A 248 -5.37 7.87 40.13
CA PRO A 248 -5.69 7.16 38.89
C PRO A 248 -6.38 8.07 37.84
N GLU A 249 -7.22 9.00 38.29
CA GLU A 249 -7.90 9.97 37.43
C GLU A 249 -6.92 10.90 36.69
N LEU A 250 -5.83 11.28 37.36
CA LEU A 250 -4.80 12.14 36.78
C LEU A 250 -3.98 11.39 35.71
N LYS A 251 -3.73 10.10 35.94
CA LYS A 251 -3.11 9.21 34.95
C LYS A 251 -3.99 9.06 33.71
N GLU A 252 -5.29 8.90 33.90
CA GLU A 252 -6.25 8.78 32.79
C GLU A 252 -6.38 10.10 32.00
N ALA A 253 -6.46 11.24 32.69
CA ALA A 253 -6.45 12.56 32.07
C ALA A 253 -5.18 12.77 31.22
N LEU A 254 -4.01 12.43 31.77
CA LEU A 254 -2.74 12.53 31.05
C LEU A 254 -2.71 11.61 29.81
N ASN A 255 -3.17 10.36 29.93
CA ASN A 255 -3.24 9.44 28.78
C ASN A 255 -4.19 9.94 27.68
N ARG A 256 -5.35 10.51 28.04
CA ARG A 256 -6.28 11.10 27.07
C ARG A 256 -5.64 12.27 26.34
N ASN A 257 -4.99 13.17 27.06
CA ASN A 257 -4.31 14.33 26.46
C ASN A 257 -3.15 13.91 25.55
N ILE A 258 -2.35 12.91 25.95
CA ILE A 258 -1.28 12.33 25.11
C ILE A 258 -1.87 11.79 23.80
N ALA A 259 -2.95 11.01 23.88
CA ALA A 259 -3.57 10.42 22.70
C ALA A 259 -4.19 11.48 21.77
N GLU A 260 -4.88 12.48 22.32
CA GLU A 260 -5.49 13.55 21.53
C GLU A 260 -4.44 14.41 20.82
N VAL A 261 -3.41 14.89 21.52
CA VAL A 261 -2.33 15.70 20.91
C VAL A 261 -1.61 14.90 19.82
N THR A 262 -1.26 13.64 20.12
CA THR A 262 -0.60 12.75 19.14
C THR A 262 -1.44 12.58 17.87
N ASN A 263 -2.73 12.26 18.01
CA ASN A 263 -3.60 12.02 16.88
C ASN A 263 -3.79 13.29 16.03
N LEU A 264 -4.03 14.44 16.66
CA LEU A 264 -4.23 15.71 15.95
C LEU A 264 -2.96 16.11 15.19
N THR A 265 -1.78 15.98 15.81
CA THR A 265 -0.51 16.30 15.15
C THR A 265 -0.16 15.32 14.04
N CYS A 266 -0.31 14.00 14.25
CA CYS A 266 -0.07 12.99 13.21
C CYS A 266 -1.01 13.15 12.01
N SER A 267 -2.25 13.62 12.25
CA SER A 267 -3.23 13.96 11.21
C SER A 267 -2.72 15.07 10.28
N LEU A 268 -2.07 16.10 10.83
CA LEU A 268 -1.48 17.19 10.05
C LEU A 268 -0.19 16.75 9.34
N VAL A 269 0.67 15.99 10.02
CA VAL A 269 1.90 15.41 9.46
C VAL A 269 1.60 14.51 8.26
N ALA A 270 0.60 13.62 8.37
CA ALA A 270 0.20 12.71 7.31
C ALA A 270 -0.24 13.47 6.05
N ARG A 271 -1.06 14.52 6.21
CA ARG A 271 -1.50 15.37 5.09
C ARG A 271 -0.32 16.10 4.44
N TYR A 272 0.62 16.59 5.23
CA TYR A 272 1.83 17.25 4.71
C TYR A 272 2.75 16.32 3.94
N VAL A 273 3.01 15.11 4.45
CA VAL A 273 3.86 14.14 3.77
C VAL A 273 3.22 13.67 2.46
N LEU A 274 1.91 13.40 2.47
CA LEU A 274 1.17 13.04 1.27
C LEU A 274 1.07 14.18 0.25
N PHE A 275 1.10 15.43 0.71
CA PHE A 275 1.15 16.59 -0.16
C PHE A 275 2.53 16.76 -0.81
N CYS A 276 3.60 16.61 -0.04
CA CYS A 276 4.96 16.81 -0.53
C CYS A 276 5.46 15.67 -1.44
N GLU A 277 5.10 14.42 -1.12
CA GLU A 277 5.74 13.24 -1.72
C GLU A 277 4.76 12.36 -2.49
N ARG A 278 5.05 12.19 -3.78
CA ARG A 278 4.22 11.40 -4.71
C ARG A 278 4.44 9.90 -4.53
N THR A 279 5.64 9.51 -4.17
CA THR A 279 6.09 8.11 -4.16
C THR A 279 6.07 7.53 -2.75
N HIS A 280 5.82 6.22 -2.63
CA HIS A 280 5.85 5.55 -1.33
C HIS A 280 7.23 5.70 -0.67
N SER A 281 8.29 5.49 -1.43
CA SER A 281 9.67 5.62 -0.95
C SER A 281 10.03 7.05 -0.55
N GLY A 282 9.57 8.06 -1.31
CA GLY A 282 9.76 9.48 -0.95
C GLY A 282 9.06 9.85 0.36
N ARG A 283 7.85 9.31 0.58
CA ARG A 283 7.10 9.49 1.84
C ARG A 283 7.85 8.90 3.03
N LEU A 284 8.33 7.66 2.91
CA LEU A 284 9.13 7.00 3.96
C LEU A 284 10.43 7.76 4.24
N GLN A 285 11.12 8.23 3.21
CA GLN A 285 12.34 9.02 3.37
C GLN A 285 12.07 10.35 4.08
N ARG A 286 10.96 11.02 3.77
CA ARG A 286 10.57 12.27 4.44
C ARG A 286 10.15 12.04 5.89
N LEU A 287 9.40 10.97 6.18
CA LEU A 287 9.05 10.59 7.55
C LEU A 287 10.28 10.20 8.38
N ALA A 288 11.24 9.48 7.79
CA ALA A 288 12.51 9.18 8.42
C ALA A 288 13.30 10.45 8.78
N LYS A 289 13.37 11.43 7.86
CA LYS A 289 13.99 12.75 8.12
C LYS A 289 13.30 13.53 9.24
N MET A 290 12.00 13.31 9.44
CA MET A 290 11.24 13.92 10.54
C MET A 290 11.47 13.23 11.89
N GLY A 291 12.16 12.09 11.94
CA GLY A 291 12.43 11.34 13.18
C GLY A 291 11.49 10.17 13.46
N PHE A 292 10.62 9.80 12.50
CA PHE A 292 9.85 8.56 12.58
C PHE A 292 10.74 7.35 12.29
N ALA A 293 10.48 6.23 12.97
CA ALA A 293 11.19 4.97 12.84
C ALA A 293 10.84 4.21 11.55
N TYR A 294 10.92 4.90 10.41
CA TYR A 294 10.88 4.28 9.08
C TYR A 294 12.28 4.12 8.55
N SER A 295 12.55 2.95 7.97
CA SER A 295 13.80 2.68 7.27
C SER A 295 13.61 2.93 5.77
N PRO A 296 14.21 3.99 5.21
CA PRO A 296 14.15 4.23 3.77
C PRO A 296 15.05 3.21 3.06
N GLY A 297 14.51 2.01 2.81
CA GLY A 297 15.07 1.09 1.83
C GLY A 297 14.54 1.45 0.44
N PRO A 298 15.37 1.57 -0.60
CA PRO A 298 14.87 1.73 -1.95
C PRO A 298 14.28 0.40 -2.41
N THR A 299 13.06 0.06 -2.05
CA THR A 299 12.35 -1.06 -2.70
C THR A 299 12.29 -0.80 -4.20
N PHE A 300 12.41 -1.82 -5.04
CA PHE A 300 12.10 -1.69 -6.47
C PHE A 300 10.63 -1.29 -6.63
N GLY A 301 10.40 0.02 -6.64
CA GLY A 301 9.08 0.61 -6.55
C GLY A 301 8.46 0.79 -7.93
N LEU A 302 7.16 1.10 -7.95
CA LEU A 302 6.43 1.46 -9.17
C LEU A 302 7.13 2.56 -9.98
N ASP A 303 7.87 3.45 -9.31
CA ASP A 303 8.62 4.53 -9.96
C ASP A 303 9.82 4.01 -10.75
N GLN A 304 10.57 3.06 -10.19
CA GLN A 304 11.72 2.45 -10.86
C GLN A 304 11.26 1.51 -11.99
N TRP A 305 10.12 0.86 -11.81
CA TRP A 305 9.46 0.12 -12.89
C TRP A 305 9.03 1.05 -14.04
N ALA A 306 8.38 2.17 -13.74
CA ALA A 306 7.95 3.14 -14.74
C ALA A 306 9.13 3.81 -15.45
N THR A 307 10.20 4.18 -14.74
CA THR A 307 11.41 4.73 -15.37
C THR A 307 12.07 3.72 -16.29
N THR A 308 12.06 2.43 -15.96
CA THR A 308 12.58 1.38 -16.84
C THR A 308 11.77 1.32 -18.15
N ILE A 309 10.44 1.44 -18.08
CA ILE A 309 9.58 1.51 -19.28
C ILE A 309 9.93 2.74 -20.10
N PHE A 310 9.94 3.93 -19.52
CA PHE A 310 10.25 5.17 -20.26
C PHE A 310 11.64 5.15 -20.89
N LEU A 311 12.64 4.64 -20.16
CA LEU A 311 14.00 4.50 -20.65
C LEU A 311 14.06 3.56 -21.86
N VAL A 312 13.41 2.39 -21.78
CA VAL A 312 13.38 1.42 -22.88
C VAL A 312 12.61 1.98 -24.08
N VAL A 313 11.51 2.70 -23.87
CA VAL A 313 10.76 3.37 -24.94
C VAL A 313 11.64 4.42 -25.62
N ALA A 314 12.25 5.33 -24.86
CA ALA A 314 13.12 6.37 -25.39
C ALA A 314 14.33 5.78 -26.14
N TRP A 315 14.94 4.73 -25.58
CA TRP A 315 16.03 4.00 -26.21
C TRP A 315 15.60 3.30 -27.51
N SER A 316 14.40 2.72 -27.53
CA SER A 316 13.85 2.06 -28.72
C SER A 316 13.54 3.07 -29.83
N VAL A 317 13.02 4.25 -29.48
CA VAL A 317 12.82 5.35 -30.43
C VAL A 317 14.16 5.85 -30.97
N ALA A 318 15.15 6.07 -30.09
CA ALA A 318 16.48 6.52 -30.49
C ALA A 318 17.15 5.51 -31.43
N THR A 319 17.12 4.22 -31.11
CA THR A 319 17.67 3.18 -31.99
C THR A 319 16.93 3.13 -33.33
N MET A 320 15.61 3.24 -33.38
CA MET A 320 14.88 3.24 -34.67
C MET A 320 15.13 4.50 -35.52
N LEU A 321 15.41 5.66 -34.91
CA LEU A 321 15.62 6.92 -35.63
C LEU A 321 17.07 7.14 -36.06
N PHE A 322 18.04 6.66 -35.28
CA PHE A 322 19.47 6.98 -35.48
C PHE A 322 20.30 5.79 -35.96
N MET A 323 19.71 4.60 -36.09
CA MET A 323 20.46 3.41 -36.49
C MET A 323 20.80 3.45 -38.00
N PRO A 324 22.10 3.37 -38.35
CA PRO A 324 22.52 3.37 -39.75
C PRO A 324 21.95 2.16 -40.48
N GLY A 325 21.37 2.38 -41.66
CA GLY A 325 20.78 1.34 -42.50
C GLY A 325 19.30 1.02 -42.21
N ALA A 326 18.64 1.72 -41.28
CA ALA A 326 17.17 1.64 -41.12
C ALA A 326 16.44 2.47 -42.18
N ARG A 327 15.32 1.96 -42.72
CA ARG A 327 14.45 2.72 -43.63
C ARG A 327 13.61 3.74 -42.83
N PRO A 328 13.27 4.90 -43.41
CA PRO A 328 12.42 5.88 -42.74
C PRO A 328 11.03 5.29 -42.50
N LEU A 329 10.67 5.12 -41.23
CA LEU A 329 9.37 4.66 -40.78
C LEU A 329 8.48 5.84 -40.41
N ASP A 330 7.17 5.68 -40.60
CA ASP A 330 6.18 6.62 -40.09
C ASP A 330 6.29 6.75 -38.56
N VAL A 331 6.25 8.00 -38.06
CA VAL A 331 6.44 8.35 -36.64
C VAL A 331 5.43 7.62 -35.76
N GLY A 332 4.18 7.46 -36.24
CA GLY A 332 3.14 6.71 -35.53
C GLY A 332 3.49 5.23 -35.35
N LYS A 333 4.12 4.60 -36.35
CA LYS A 333 4.55 3.20 -36.29
C LYS A 333 5.75 3.02 -35.36
N VAL A 334 6.73 3.92 -35.43
CA VAL A 334 7.91 3.91 -34.53
C VAL A 334 7.46 4.00 -33.07
N LEU A 335 6.56 4.93 -32.75
CA LEU A 335 6.06 5.12 -31.40
C LEU A 335 5.28 3.89 -30.89
N THR A 336 4.44 3.30 -31.75
CA THR A 336 3.65 2.10 -31.39
C THR A 336 4.56 0.90 -31.08
N ILE A 337 5.60 0.66 -31.89
CA ILE A 337 6.54 -0.44 -31.67
C ILE A 337 7.36 -0.17 -30.39
N ALA A 338 7.87 1.06 -30.21
CA ALA A 338 8.67 1.42 -29.04
C ALA A 338 7.86 1.31 -27.72
N ILE A 339 6.62 1.79 -27.69
CA ILE A 339 5.75 1.72 -26.49
C ILE A 339 5.42 0.27 -26.15
N THR A 340 4.95 -0.52 -27.12
CA THR A 340 4.60 -1.93 -26.87
C THR A 340 5.80 -2.76 -26.47
N PHE A 341 6.98 -2.48 -27.05
CA PHE A 341 8.24 -3.09 -26.67
C PHE A 341 8.66 -2.71 -25.24
N GLY A 342 8.64 -1.42 -24.90
CA GLY A 342 8.99 -0.91 -23.58
C GLY A 342 8.09 -1.43 -22.46
N ILE A 343 6.77 -1.48 -22.67
CA ILE A 343 5.83 -2.07 -21.70
C ILE A 343 6.10 -3.57 -21.52
N SER A 344 6.39 -4.30 -22.60
CA SER A 344 6.71 -5.74 -22.52
C SER A 344 7.99 -6.01 -21.72
N ILE A 345 9.02 -5.19 -21.91
CA ILE A 345 10.26 -5.27 -21.11
C ILE A 345 9.98 -4.85 -19.66
N GLY A 346 9.11 -3.87 -19.42
CA GLY A 346 8.65 -3.51 -18.07
C GLY A 346 8.00 -4.68 -17.34
N PHE A 347 7.15 -5.47 -18.01
CA PHE A 347 6.59 -6.70 -17.42
C PHE A 347 7.65 -7.77 -17.16
N ALA A 348 8.62 -7.94 -18.07
CA ALA A 348 9.72 -8.87 -17.87
C ALA A 348 10.56 -8.53 -16.63
N VAL A 349 10.87 -7.25 -16.44
CA VAL A 349 11.61 -6.75 -15.27
C VAL A 349 10.82 -6.99 -13.98
N LEU A 350 9.51 -6.72 -13.98
CA LEU A 350 8.66 -6.97 -12.82
C LEU A 350 8.61 -8.46 -12.45
N GLY A 351 8.39 -9.33 -13.44
CA GLY A 351 8.38 -10.79 -13.24
C GLY A 351 9.70 -11.30 -12.68
N ALA A 352 10.83 -10.82 -13.21
CA ALA A 352 12.17 -11.17 -12.75
C ALA A 352 12.40 -10.80 -11.27
N ILE A 353 12.03 -9.57 -10.90
CA ILE A 353 12.28 -9.02 -9.56
C ILE A 353 11.41 -9.70 -8.50
N VAL A 354 10.13 -9.94 -8.80
CA VAL A 354 9.21 -10.61 -7.86
C VAL A 354 9.74 -11.99 -7.47
N VAL A 355 10.20 -12.77 -8.45
CA VAL A 355 10.76 -14.11 -8.20
C VAL A 355 12.09 -14.01 -7.46
N ALA A 356 12.96 -13.07 -7.83
CA ALA A 356 14.24 -12.85 -7.16
C ALA A 356 14.08 -12.46 -5.68
N GLN A 357 13.15 -11.55 -5.37
CA GLN A 357 12.84 -11.16 -3.99
C GLN A 357 12.35 -12.36 -3.18
N ARG A 358 11.41 -13.13 -3.73
CA ARG A 358 10.86 -14.32 -3.07
C ARG A 358 11.93 -15.38 -2.81
N PHE A 359 12.85 -15.59 -3.76
CA PHE A 359 13.96 -16.51 -3.60
C PHE A 359 14.93 -16.08 -2.50
N ILE A 360 15.33 -14.80 -2.46
CA ILE A 360 16.22 -14.28 -1.42
C ILE A 360 15.56 -14.38 -0.04
N SER A 361 14.28 -14.04 0.09
CA SER A 361 13.53 -14.18 1.35
C SER A 361 13.44 -15.64 1.83
N ARG A 362 13.32 -16.61 0.93
CA ARG A 362 13.33 -18.04 1.30
C ARG A 362 14.69 -18.51 1.79
N LYS A 363 15.78 -17.98 1.25
CA LYS A 363 17.15 -18.32 1.68
C LYS A 363 17.48 -17.77 3.07
N GLU A 364 16.77 -16.73 3.51
CA GLU A 364 16.89 -16.14 4.85
C GLU A 364 16.07 -16.92 5.90
N GLY A 365 15.01 -17.63 5.50
CA GLY A 365 14.34 -18.62 6.34
C GLY A 365 15.03 -19.99 6.22
N ALA A 366 15.12 -20.78 7.29
CA ALA A 366 15.85 -22.05 7.33
C ALA A 366 15.22 -23.20 6.50
N SER A 367 14.60 -22.93 5.35
CA SER A 367 14.04 -23.93 4.43
C SER A 367 15.03 -24.31 3.32
N PRO A 368 15.16 -25.60 2.96
CA PRO A 368 16.01 -26.03 1.85
C PRO A 368 15.53 -25.40 0.53
N GLY A 369 16.35 -24.52 -0.06
CA GLY A 369 15.97 -23.73 -1.23
C GLY A 369 16.12 -24.51 -2.54
N TYR A 370 15.01 -24.73 -3.24
CA TYR A 370 15.01 -25.16 -4.65
C TYR A 370 15.42 -23.99 -5.58
N PRO A 371 16.07 -24.24 -6.72
CA PRO A 371 16.49 -23.19 -7.65
C PRO A 371 15.28 -22.41 -8.19
N PRO A 372 15.40 -21.09 -8.45
CA PRO A 372 14.28 -20.24 -8.85
C PRO A 372 13.81 -20.50 -10.30
N ILE A 373 14.41 -21.45 -11.00
CA ILE A 373 14.20 -21.70 -12.44
C ILE A 373 12.72 -22.00 -12.74
N ALA A 374 12.06 -22.86 -11.96
CA ALA A 374 10.65 -23.20 -12.19
C ALA A 374 9.74 -21.96 -12.03
N GLU A 375 9.97 -21.14 -11.01
CA GLU A 375 9.19 -19.91 -10.79
C GLU A 375 9.49 -18.85 -11.85
N LEU A 376 10.73 -18.75 -12.33
CA LEU A 376 11.12 -17.87 -13.43
C LEU A 376 10.52 -18.31 -14.76
N VAL A 377 10.39 -19.61 -15.02
CA VAL A 377 9.71 -20.13 -16.21
C VAL A 377 8.23 -19.78 -16.14
N VAL A 378 7.56 -19.98 -14.99
CA VAL A 378 6.15 -19.59 -14.82
C VAL A 378 5.96 -18.09 -14.98
N ALA A 379 6.81 -17.27 -14.35
CA ALA A 379 6.77 -15.82 -14.51
C ALA A 379 7.01 -15.41 -15.97
N GLY A 380 7.96 -16.05 -16.66
CA GLY A 380 8.22 -15.86 -18.07
C GLY A 380 7.01 -16.18 -18.94
N LEU A 381 6.29 -17.28 -18.67
CA LEU A 381 5.07 -17.64 -19.41
C LEU A 381 3.94 -16.62 -19.19
N ILE A 382 3.79 -16.09 -17.97
CA ILE A 382 2.83 -15.01 -17.69
C ILE A 382 3.20 -13.75 -18.49
N VAL A 383 4.48 -13.38 -18.50
CA VAL A 383 5.00 -12.24 -19.28
C VAL A 383 4.78 -12.45 -20.78
N VAL A 384 4.95 -13.67 -21.29
CA VAL A 384 4.62 -14.02 -22.69
C VAL A 384 3.15 -13.78 -22.96
N GLY A 385 2.23 -14.26 -22.10
CA GLY A 385 0.80 -14.03 -22.25
C GLY A 385 0.43 -12.54 -22.31
N LEU A 386 1.00 -11.74 -21.40
CA LEU A 386 0.82 -10.27 -21.40
C LEU A 386 1.42 -9.61 -22.65
N SER A 387 2.57 -10.10 -23.13
CA SER A 387 3.22 -9.58 -24.33
C SER A 387 2.43 -9.92 -25.60
N ILE A 388 1.82 -11.11 -25.68
CA ILE A 388 0.90 -11.48 -26.77
C ILE A 388 -0.29 -10.52 -26.79
N ALA A 389 -0.93 -10.27 -25.64
CA ALA A 389 -2.06 -9.33 -25.56
C ALA A 389 -1.70 -7.92 -26.05
N LEU A 390 -0.51 -7.43 -25.71
CA LEU A 390 -0.04 -6.09 -26.11
C LEU A 390 0.42 -6.01 -27.56
N ARG A 391 1.27 -6.94 -28.01
CA ARG A 391 1.96 -6.88 -29.30
C ARG A 391 1.15 -7.46 -30.45
N VAL A 392 0.29 -8.43 -30.13
CA VAL A 392 -0.57 -9.10 -31.09
C VAL A 392 -2.00 -8.62 -30.94
N GLY A 393 -2.55 -8.56 -29.73
CA GLY A 393 -3.96 -8.19 -29.52
C GLY A 393 -4.31 -6.80 -30.04
N ILE A 394 -3.58 -5.76 -29.65
CA ILE A 394 -3.88 -4.37 -30.05
C ILE A 394 -3.85 -4.18 -31.58
N PRO A 395 -2.82 -4.67 -32.30
CA PRO A 395 -2.74 -4.45 -33.75
C PRO A 395 -3.64 -5.39 -34.55
N LEU A 396 -3.88 -6.61 -34.08
CA LEU A 396 -4.73 -7.60 -34.76
C LEU A 396 -6.21 -7.19 -34.69
N VAL A 397 -6.65 -6.64 -33.54
CA VAL A 397 -8.00 -6.06 -33.41
C VAL A 397 -8.18 -4.90 -34.39
N SER A 398 -7.16 -4.05 -34.54
CA SER A 398 -7.20 -3.00 -35.56
C SER A 398 -7.30 -3.57 -36.99
N ALA A 399 -6.45 -4.54 -37.36
CA ALA A 399 -6.47 -5.13 -38.71
C ALA A 399 -7.79 -5.85 -39.05
N LEU A 400 -8.38 -6.56 -38.08
CA LEU A 400 -9.70 -7.19 -38.21
C LEU A 400 -10.83 -6.15 -38.38
N MET A 401 -10.74 -5.00 -37.71
CA MET A 401 -11.70 -3.90 -37.88
C MET A 401 -11.57 -3.16 -39.21
N HIS A 402 -10.39 -3.18 -39.85
CA HIS A 402 -10.15 -2.58 -41.18
C HIS A 402 -10.49 -3.53 -42.36
N GLY A 403 -11.02 -4.73 -42.07
CA GLY A 403 -11.43 -5.69 -43.10
C GLY A 403 -10.26 -6.37 -43.82
N GLU A 404 -9.07 -6.43 -43.22
CA GLU A 404 -7.96 -7.17 -43.81
C GLU A 404 -8.30 -8.68 -43.85
N GLY A 405 -8.08 -9.33 -45.00
CA GLY A 405 -8.40 -10.74 -45.17
C GLY A 405 -7.69 -11.64 -44.15
N TYR A 406 -8.36 -12.72 -43.73
CA TYR A 406 -7.88 -13.66 -42.70
C TYR A 406 -6.43 -14.13 -42.90
N GLN A 407 -6.01 -14.33 -44.15
CA GLN A 407 -4.64 -14.71 -44.52
C GLN A 407 -3.59 -13.64 -44.15
N ASN A 408 -3.93 -12.35 -44.31
CA ASN A 408 -3.04 -11.24 -43.92
C ASN A 408 -2.98 -11.07 -42.41
N VAL A 409 -4.10 -11.25 -41.72
CA VAL A 409 -4.21 -11.24 -40.26
C VAL A 409 -3.36 -12.37 -39.65
N LEU A 410 -3.46 -13.58 -40.20
CA LEU A 410 -2.66 -14.74 -39.78
C LEU A 410 -1.15 -14.54 -40.06
N LYS A 411 -0.80 -13.93 -41.20
CA LYS A 411 0.59 -13.60 -41.52
C LYS A 411 1.17 -12.57 -40.54
N GLN A 412 0.43 -11.51 -40.24
CA GLN A 412 0.84 -10.50 -39.24
C GLN A 412 0.96 -11.09 -37.83
N PHE A 413 0.10 -12.06 -37.48
CA PHE A 413 0.20 -12.80 -36.22
C PHE A 413 1.52 -13.58 -36.14
N LEU A 414 1.84 -14.37 -37.17
CA LEU A 414 3.06 -15.17 -37.24
C LEU A 414 4.34 -14.32 -37.25
N GLU A 415 4.31 -13.15 -37.90
CA GLU A 415 5.45 -12.23 -37.92
C GLU A 415 5.70 -11.59 -36.54
N ARG A 416 4.66 -11.36 -35.74
CA ARG A 416 4.75 -10.67 -34.44
C ARG A 416 4.95 -11.61 -33.25
N ILE A 417 4.56 -12.88 -33.36
CA ILE A 417 4.62 -13.82 -32.24
C ILE A 417 6.05 -14.10 -31.79
N TYR A 418 7.03 -14.10 -32.71
CA TYR A 418 8.44 -14.31 -32.36
C TYR A 418 8.99 -13.20 -31.45
N GLY A 419 8.39 -12.01 -31.47
CA GLY A 419 8.79 -10.90 -30.60
C GLY A 419 8.60 -11.16 -29.10
N VAL A 420 7.82 -12.18 -28.70
CA VAL A 420 7.61 -12.53 -27.28
C VAL A 420 8.76 -13.32 -26.66
N ILE A 421 9.68 -13.84 -27.50
CA ILE A 421 10.89 -14.53 -27.03
C ILE A 421 11.78 -13.56 -26.25
N THR A 422 11.92 -12.32 -26.72
CA THR A 422 12.76 -11.29 -26.09
C THR A 422 12.36 -10.99 -24.63
N PRO A 423 11.10 -10.66 -24.28
CA PRO A 423 10.71 -10.46 -22.89
C PRO A 423 10.75 -11.74 -22.05
N PHE A 424 10.51 -12.92 -22.63
CA PHE A 424 10.67 -14.20 -21.93
C PHE A 424 12.13 -14.40 -21.47
N VAL A 425 13.07 -14.30 -22.42
CA VAL A 425 14.51 -14.45 -22.13
C VAL A 425 14.96 -13.40 -21.11
N CYS A 426 14.54 -12.14 -21.27
CA CYS A 426 14.83 -11.07 -20.32
C CYS A 426 14.35 -11.41 -18.89
N THR A 427 13.14 -11.96 -18.75
CA THR A 427 12.59 -12.35 -17.43
C THR A 427 13.47 -13.40 -16.75
N VAL A 428 13.87 -14.43 -17.50
CA VAL A 428 14.68 -15.54 -16.98
C VAL A 428 16.11 -15.09 -16.68
N SER A 429 16.78 -14.42 -17.62
CA SER A 429 18.17 -13.96 -17.44
C SER A 429 18.28 -12.96 -16.30
N LEU A 430 17.44 -11.93 -16.30
CA LEU A 430 17.45 -10.89 -15.27
C LEU A 430 17.07 -11.46 -13.90
N GLY A 431 16.11 -12.38 -13.86
CA GLY A 431 15.66 -13.04 -12.63
C GLY A 431 16.74 -13.90 -12.00
N LEU A 432 17.48 -14.68 -12.79
CA LEU A 432 18.63 -15.47 -12.31
C LEU A 432 19.74 -14.55 -11.77
N ILE A 433 20.10 -13.53 -12.55
CA ILE A 433 21.13 -12.56 -12.16
C ILE A 433 20.73 -11.85 -10.84
N CYS A 434 19.49 -11.39 -10.71
CA CYS A 434 19.01 -10.74 -9.48
C CYS A 434 18.95 -11.72 -8.30
N SER A 435 18.56 -12.97 -8.53
CA SER A 435 18.46 -14.00 -7.47
C SER A 435 19.83 -14.36 -6.87
N TYR A 436 20.88 -14.44 -7.70
CA TYR A 436 22.21 -14.87 -7.25
C TYR A 436 23.15 -13.71 -6.92
N LEU A 437 23.09 -12.61 -7.67
CA LEU A 437 24.00 -11.46 -7.50
C LEU A 437 23.35 -10.28 -6.78
N GLY A 438 22.02 -10.28 -6.61
CA GLY A 438 21.30 -9.20 -5.95
C GLY A 438 21.73 -8.97 -4.51
N SER A 439 22.14 -10.01 -3.78
CA SER A 439 22.65 -9.87 -2.40
C SER A 439 24.18 -9.84 -2.30
N SER A 440 24.90 -9.65 -3.41
CA SER A 440 26.37 -9.65 -3.41
C SER A 440 26.92 -8.46 -2.62
N ARG A 441 28.02 -8.67 -1.89
CA ARG A 441 28.77 -7.62 -1.16
C ARG A 441 29.71 -6.81 -2.06
N GLY A 442 29.73 -7.08 -3.36
CA GLY A 442 30.57 -6.39 -4.33
C GLY A 442 30.25 -4.89 -4.45
N SER A 443 31.19 -4.13 -5.01
CA SER A 443 30.96 -2.72 -5.34
C SER A 443 29.81 -2.57 -6.35
N TRP A 444 28.99 -1.52 -6.20
CA TRP A 444 27.82 -1.24 -7.03
C TRP A 444 28.13 -1.26 -8.54
N TYR A 445 29.29 -0.73 -8.96
CA TYR A 445 29.70 -0.69 -10.37
C TYR A 445 30.05 -2.08 -10.93
N ARG A 446 30.60 -2.99 -10.09
CA ARG A 446 30.90 -4.37 -10.51
C ARG A 446 29.62 -5.17 -10.69
N VAL A 447 28.68 -4.97 -9.77
CA VAL A 447 27.36 -5.59 -9.83
C VAL A 447 26.63 -5.08 -11.07
N ALA A 448 26.58 -3.76 -11.30
CA ALA A 448 26.01 -3.16 -12.50
C ALA A 448 26.64 -3.74 -13.79
N ALA A 449 27.96 -3.86 -13.86
CA ALA A 449 28.66 -4.41 -15.01
C ALA A 449 28.29 -5.88 -15.27
N LEU A 450 28.20 -6.71 -14.22
CA LEU A 450 27.77 -8.11 -14.35
C LEU A 450 26.32 -8.23 -14.82
N GLY A 451 25.42 -7.37 -14.30
CA GLY A 451 24.04 -7.31 -14.75
C GLY A 451 23.92 -6.90 -16.22
N ALA A 452 24.71 -5.90 -16.63
CA ALA A 452 24.74 -5.41 -18.00
C ALA A 452 25.28 -6.48 -18.98
N LEU A 453 26.42 -7.11 -18.66
CA LEU A 453 27.01 -8.14 -19.51
C LEU A 453 26.14 -9.39 -19.59
N GLY A 454 25.63 -9.87 -18.44
CA GLY A 454 24.82 -11.09 -18.39
C GLY A 454 23.49 -10.94 -19.13
N ASN A 455 22.76 -9.85 -18.87
CA ASN A 455 21.47 -9.62 -19.51
C ASN A 455 21.64 -9.17 -20.98
N GLY A 456 22.70 -8.42 -21.28
CA GLY A 456 23.06 -8.03 -22.64
C GLY A 456 23.35 -9.25 -23.52
N ALA A 457 24.18 -10.19 -23.06
CA ALA A 457 24.48 -11.42 -23.81
C ALA A 457 23.22 -12.25 -24.07
N ALA A 458 22.36 -12.44 -23.06
CA ALA A 458 21.11 -13.18 -23.20
C ALA A 458 20.18 -12.54 -24.25
N LEU A 459 20.06 -11.21 -24.25
CA LEU A 459 19.23 -10.47 -25.19
C LEU A 459 19.83 -10.37 -26.59
N THR A 460 21.16 -10.39 -26.73
CA THR A 460 21.82 -10.57 -28.03
C THR A 460 21.46 -11.92 -28.65
N CYS A 461 21.53 -13.01 -27.88
CA CYS A 461 21.13 -14.34 -28.33
C CYS A 461 19.64 -14.39 -28.70
N ALA A 462 18.77 -13.79 -27.87
CA ALA A 462 17.35 -13.70 -28.16
C ALA A 462 17.06 -12.91 -29.43
N GLY A 463 17.69 -11.73 -29.61
CA GLY A 463 17.54 -10.90 -30.79
C GLY A 463 18.01 -11.60 -32.07
N TRP A 464 19.13 -12.31 -32.00
CA TRP A 464 19.64 -13.12 -33.11
C TRP A 464 18.66 -14.25 -33.51
N LEU A 465 18.08 -14.94 -32.52
CA LEU A 465 17.09 -15.99 -32.75
C LEU A 465 15.81 -15.43 -33.35
N VAL A 466 15.27 -14.35 -32.77
CA VAL A 466 14.06 -13.68 -33.27
C VAL A 466 14.24 -13.19 -34.70
N ALA A 467 15.40 -12.59 -35.02
CA ALA A 467 15.69 -12.12 -36.37
C ALA A 467 15.77 -13.26 -37.41
N HIS A 468 16.27 -14.43 -37.02
CA HIS A 468 16.25 -15.61 -37.89
C HIS A 468 14.83 -16.16 -38.11
N LEU A 469 13.99 -16.16 -37.08
CA LEU A 469 12.62 -16.67 -37.14
C LEU A 469 11.66 -15.79 -37.95
N ILE A 470 11.85 -14.47 -37.93
CA ILE A 470 11.04 -13.49 -38.69
C ILE A 470 11.32 -13.57 -40.20
N GLY A 471 12.53 -13.96 -40.59
CA GLY A 471 12.92 -14.15 -41.99
C GLY A 471 13.36 -12.86 -42.72
N ARG A 472 14.22 -13.03 -43.74
CA ARG A 472 14.87 -11.92 -44.46
C ARG A 472 13.90 -10.99 -45.21
N GLN A 473 12.76 -11.51 -45.66
CA GLN A 473 11.77 -10.72 -46.41
C GLN A 473 11.10 -9.65 -45.57
N VAL A 474 10.81 -9.94 -44.30
CA VAL A 474 10.20 -8.98 -43.37
C VAL A 474 11.26 -7.98 -42.89
N LEU A 475 12.48 -8.44 -42.61
CA LEU A 475 13.60 -7.56 -42.25
C LEU A 475 13.94 -6.55 -43.36
N ALA A 476 13.82 -6.93 -44.63
CA ALA A 476 14.01 -6.04 -45.78
C ALA A 476 12.99 -4.88 -45.85
N GLN A 477 11.88 -4.94 -45.11
CA GLN A 477 10.94 -3.83 -44.99
C GLN A 477 11.45 -2.73 -44.05
N PHE A 478 12.30 -3.09 -43.08
CA PHE A 478 12.80 -2.20 -42.04
C PHE A 478 14.25 -1.74 -42.30
N TYR A 479 15.03 -2.52 -43.04
CA TYR A 479 16.45 -2.27 -43.28
C TYR A 479 16.79 -2.12 -44.76
N VAL A 480 17.73 -1.24 -45.07
CA VAL A 480 18.25 -0.96 -46.42
C VAL A 480 19.11 -2.13 -46.90
N GLU A 481 19.97 -2.66 -46.03
CA GLU A 481 20.87 -3.78 -46.30
C GLU A 481 20.41 -5.05 -45.54
N PRO A 482 19.67 -5.96 -46.18
CA PRO A 482 19.10 -7.13 -45.52
C PRO A 482 20.17 -8.15 -45.07
N GLU A 483 21.39 -8.06 -45.60
CA GLU A 483 22.52 -8.93 -45.23
C GLU A 483 23.00 -8.68 -43.78
N TYR A 484 22.94 -7.43 -43.32
CA TYR A 484 23.36 -7.04 -41.96
C TYR A 484 22.19 -6.90 -40.97
N ALA A 485 20.94 -6.98 -41.44
CA ALA A 485 19.75 -6.76 -40.62
C ALA A 485 19.67 -7.66 -39.37
N VAL A 486 20.10 -8.92 -39.47
CA VAL A 486 20.13 -9.86 -38.34
C VAL A 486 21.12 -9.41 -37.27
N GLN A 487 22.32 -9.00 -37.66
CA GLN A 487 23.35 -8.52 -36.74
C GLN A 487 22.90 -7.23 -36.06
N LEU A 488 22.24 -6.37 -36.82
CA LEU A 488 21.74 -5.09 -36.36
C LEU A 488 20.61 -5.23 -35.32
N VAL A 489 19.67 -6.16 -35.53
CA VAL A 489 18.63 -6.51 -34.53
C VAL A 489 19.22 -7.17 -33.29
N ALA A 490 20.20 -8.07 -33.46
CA ALA A 490 20.88 -8.69 -32.33
C ALA A 490 21.63 -7.64 -31.48
N LEU A 491 22.31 -6.70 -32.12
CA LEU A 491 23.04 -5.60 -31.47
C LEU A 491 22.10 -4.66 -30.72
N SER A 492 20.99 -4.20 -31.32
CA SER A 492 20.05 -3.29 -30.67
C SER A 492 19.33 -3.93 -29.48
N THR A 493 18.96 -5.21 -29.63
CA THR A 493 18.33 -5.98 -28.55
C THR A 493 19.34 -6.23 -27.41
N GLY A 494 20.57 -6.57 -27.75
CA GLY A 494 21.68 -6.72 -26.80
C GLY A 494 21.98 -5.44 -26.02
N LEU A 495 22.02 -4.28 -26.69
CA LEU A 495 22.28 -3.01 -26.03
C LEU A 495 21.14 -2.60 -25.09
N THR A 496 19.90 -2.91 -25.47
CA THR A 496 18.75 -2.77 -24.57
C THR A 496 18.93 -3.65 -23.33
N GLY A 497 19.33 -4.91 -23.51
CA GLY A 497 19.62 -5.83 -22.40
C GLY A 497 20.75 -5.36 -21.50
N PHE A 498 21.79 -4.77 -22.07
CA PHE A 498 22.91 -4.19 -21.35
C PHE A 498 22.45 -3.04 -20.43
N ILE A 499 21.69 -2.09 -20.97
CA ILE A 499 21.18 -0.94 -20.22
C ILE A 499 20.24 -1.40 -19.11
N VAL A 500 19.25 -2.23 -19.43
CA VAL A 500 18.25 -2.72 -18.46
C VAL A 500 18.90 -3.57 -17.38
N GLY A 501 19.80 -4.48 -17.76
CA GLY A 501 20.49 -5.37 -16.82
C GLY A 501 21.37 -4.63 -15.83
N GLY A 502 22.13 -3.64 -16.31
CA GLY A 502 22.98 -2.82 -15.45
C GLY A 502 22.18 -1.94 -14.50
N MET A 503 21.14 -1.26 -15.01
CA MET A 503 20.27 -0.41 -14.20
C MET A 503 19.53 -1.22 -13.13
N VAL A 504 18.84 -2.29 -13.53
CA VAL A 504 18.00 -3.06 -12.60
C VAL A 504 18.84 -3.73 -11.54
N LEU A 505 19.96 -4.35 -11.88
CA LEU A 505 20.77 -5.04 -10.88
C LEU A 505 21.48 -4.07 -9.92
N ALA A 506 21.92 -2.90 -10.39
CA ALA A 506 22.51 -1.87 -9.54
C ALA A 506 21.50 -1.39 -8.48
N VAL A 507 20.29 -1.06 -8.94
CA VAL A 507 19.19 -0.59 -8.09
C VAL A 507 18.73 -1.69 -7.12
N PHE A 508 18.58 -2.91 -7.62
CA PHE A 508 18.18 -4.06 -6.82
C PHE A 508 19.22 -4.43 -5.76
N ASN A 509 20.51 -4.42 -6.10
CA ASN A 509 21.57 -4.72 -5.14
C ASN A 509 21.66 -3.69 -4.01
N GLU A 510 21.53 -2.41 -4.35
CA GLU A 510 21.47 -1.34 -3.35
C GLU A 510 20.24 -1.52 -2.43
N SER A 511 19.09 -1.92 -2.99
CA SER A 511 17.88 -2.21 -2.22
C SER A 511 18.07 -3.32 -1.19
N GLU A 512 18.68 -4.44 -1.60
CA GLU A 512 18.91 -5.61 -0.76
C GLU A 512 20.00 -5.33 0.28
N ARG A 513 21.04 -4.58 -0.08
CA ARG A 513 22.11 -4.17 0.84
C ARG A 513 21.56 -3.31 1.97
N ILE A 514 20.75 -2.31 1.65
CA ILE A 514 20.11 -1.46 2.65
C ILE A 514 19.14 -2.27 3.51
N ARG A 515 18.37 -3.18 2.92
CA ARG A 515 17.48 -4.10 3.65
C ARG A 515 18.25 -4.92 4.69
N LYS A 516 19.39 -5.51 4.31
CA LYS A 516 20.24 -6.32 5.20
C LYS A 516 20.89 -5.49 6.31
N VAL A 517 21.50 -4.36 5.98
CA VAL A 517 22.09 -3.46 6.99
C VAL A 517 21.04 -2.97 7.99
N THR A 518 19.81 -2.75 7.53
CA THR A 518 18.70 -2.35 8.39
C THR A 518 18.23 -3.49 9.28
N ALA A 519 18.10 -4.71 8.75
CA ALA A 519 17.77 -5.89 9.54
C ALA A 519 18.84 -6.16 10.61
N GLU A 520 20.13 -6.05 10.25
CA GLU A 520 21.27 -6.18 11.18
C GLU A 520 21.23 -5.10 12.28
N ARG A 521 20.92 -3.84 11.94
CA ARG A 521 20.76 -2.74 12.92
C ARG A 521 19.53 -2.90 13.81
N ALA A 522 18.43 -3.46 13.30
CA ALA A 522 17.26 -3.77 14.10
C ALA A 522 17.50 -4.94 15.08
N SER A 523 18.48 -5.81 14.77
CA SER A 523 18.89 -6.93 15.62
C SER A 523 20.04 -6.64 16.60
N ASP A 524 20.75 -5.50 16.48
CA ASP A 524 21.89 -5.14 17.33
C ASP A 524 21.56 -3.96 18.27
N PRO A 525 21.13 -4.21 19.53
CA PRO A 525 20.76 -3.16 20.48
C PRO A 525 21.94 -2.39 21.09
N ARG A 526 23.20 -2.61 20.67
CA ARG A 526 24.38 -2.13 21.41
C ARG A 526 25.12 -0.90 20.85
N LYS A 527 24.63 -0.20 19.82
CA LYS A 527 25.48 0.78 19.10
C LYS A 527 25.11 2.27 19.10
N ASP A 528 24.18 2.73 19.94
CA ASP A 528 23.89 4.18 20.06
C ASP A 528 24.06 4.71 21.52
N CYS A 529 25.29 4.81 22.02
CA CYS A 529 25.82 5.95 22.85
C CYS A 529 27.24 5.67 23.39
N PRO A 530 28.13 6.69 23.44
CA PRO A 530 29.38 6.61 24.20
C PRO A 530 29.07 6.85 25.69
N VAL A 531 29.29 5.84 26.53
CA VAL A 531 29.12 5.95 27.98
C VAL A 531 30.48 6.22 28.62
N HIS A 532 30.58 7.37 29.29
CA HIS A 532 31.65 7.67 30.23
C HIS A 532 31.68 6.58 31.31
N GLU A 533 32.87 6.01 31.56
CA GLU A 533 33.09 4.95 32.56
C GLU A 533 32.49 5.30 33.92
N ALA A 534 31.53 4.49 34.34
CA ALA A 534 31.13 4.28 35.73
C ALA A 534 31.47 2.82 36.08
N PRO A 535 31.93 2.54 37.31
CA PRO A 535 32.79 1.41 37.61
C PRO A 535 32.13 0.05 37.33
N SER A 536 32.95 -0.85 36.79
CA SER A 536 32.56 -2.20 36.41
C SER A 536 32.03 -3.00 37.59
N ILE A 537 30.76 -3.39 37.52
CA ILE A 537 30.26 -4.62 38.14
C ILE A 537 30.18 -5.67 37.02
N ALA A 538 31.34 -5.97 36.44
CA ALA A 538 31.52 -7.12 35.56
C ALA A 538 32.16 -8.23 36.39
N GLY A 539 31.29 -9.06 36.96
CA GLY A 539 31.66 -10.22 37.75
C GLY A 539 30.41 -11.03 38.08
N GLY A 540 29.67 -11.45 37.05
CA GLY A 540 28.52 -12.33 37.24
C GLY A 540 27.36 -12.08 36.28
N LEU A 541 27.60 -12.19 34.97
CA LEU A 541 26.52 -12.50 34.03
C LEU A 541 27.05 -13.24 32.80
N GLU A 542 27.91 -14.24 33.01
CA GLU A 542 27.86 -15.43 32.16
C GLU A 542 26.72 -16.31 32.68
N SER A 543 25.85 -16.72 31.75
CA SER A 543 24.84 -17.78 31.84
C SER A 543 24.15 -17.99 33.20
N ARG A 544 22.89 -17.56 33.29
CA ARG A 544 21.88 -18.44 33.88
C ARG A 544 20.83 -18.71 32.83
N MET A 545 20.95 -19.88 32.19
CA MET A 545 19.77 -20.67 31.87
C MET A 545 18.84 -20.56 33.08
N SER A 546 17.71 -19.86 32.93
CA SER A 546 16.61 -20.04 33.86
C SER A 546 16.29 -21.52 33.84
N SER A 547 16.10 -22.12 35.01
CA SER A 547 15.49 -23.44 35.13
C SER A 547 14.33 -23.52 34.13
N GLY A 548 14.27 -24.59 33.33
CA GLY A 548 13.25 -24.80 32.29
C GLY A 548 11.82 -24.97 32.82
N SER A 549 11.48 -24.28 33.91
CA SER A 549 10.21 -24.33 34.60
C SER A 549 9.31 -23.12 34.34
N ASP A 550 9.85 -22.00 33.85
CA ASP A 550 9.13 -20.72 33.83
C ASP A 550 9.03 -20.15 32.40
N ALA A 551 7.82 -19.70 32.03
CA ALA A 551 7.56 -19.11 30.73
C ALA A 551 8.18 -17.72 30.57
N ALA A 552 8.44 -17.34 29.32
CA ALA A 552 9.01 -16.05 28.97
C ALA A 552 8.14 -14.86 29.45
N ARG A 553 8.76 -13.69 29.62
CA ARG A 553 8.11 -12.50 30.19
C ARG A 553 6.90 -12.02 29.37
N ASP A 554 6.96 -12.13 28.06
CA ASP A 554 5.89 -11.79 27.13
C ASP A 554 4.68 -12.75 27.21
N LEU A 555 4.88 -13.95 27.75
CA LEU A 555 3.82 -14.95 27.97
C LEU A 555 3.12 -14.82 29.33
N GLY A 556 3.68 -13.99 30.22
CA GLY A 556 3.15 -13.72 31.56
C GLY A 556 3.92 -14.37 32.71
N CYS A 557 5.15 -14.84 32.48
CA CYS A 557 6.04 -15.41 33.52
C CYS A 557 5.43 -16.56 34.33
N TYR A 558 4.46 -17.31 33.79
CA TYR A 558 3.84 -18.41 34.52
C TYR A 558 4.80 -19.60 34.64
N ALA A 559 4.86 -20.21 35.81
CA ALA A 559 5.63 -21.43 36.04
C ALA A 559 4.82 -22.67 35.65
N ARG A 560 5.49 -23.71 35.16
CA ARG A 560 4.91 -25.02 34.79
C ARG A 560 4.05 -25.59 35.91
N ALA A 561 4.55 -25.58 37.15
CA ALA A 561 3.82 -26.07 38.31
C ALA A 561 2.48 -25.34 38.54
N GLY A 562 2.36 -24.07 38.11
CA GLY A 562 1.14 -23.28 38.22
C GLY A 562 0.13 -23.47 37.07
N VAL A 563 0.51 -24.25 36.04
CA VAL A 563 -0.28 -24.44 34.81
C VAL A 563 -0.44 -25.89 34.40
N GLU A 564 0.17 -26.85 35.10
CA GLU A 564 0.05 -28.29 34.86
C GLU A 564 -1.43 -28.75 34.82
N ALA A 565 -2.28 -28.16 35.66
CA ALA A 565 -3.73 -28.45 35.68
C ALA A 565 -4.49 -28.02 34.41
N LEU A 566 -3.88 -27.17 33.56
CA LEU A 566 -4.42 -26.72 32.27
C LEU A 566 -4.00 -27.62 31.10
N GLU A 567 -3.12 -28.60 31.34
CA GLU A 567 -2.73 -29.57 30.31
C GLU A 567 -3.81 -30.64 30.10
N GLY A 568 -3.95 -31.09 28.86
CA GLY A 568 -4.91 -32.12 28.45
C GLY A 568 -5.71 -31.74 27.20
N ASP A 569 -6.63 -32.61 26.84
CA ASP A 569 -7.50 -32.42 25.68
C ASP A 569 -8.79 -31.70 26.06
N TYR A 570 -9.17 -30.73 25.22
CA TYR A 570 -10.37 -29.92 25.37
C TYR A 570 -11.23 -30.08 24.13
N ILE A 571 -12.54 -30.29 24.33
CA ILE A 571 -13.50 -30.09 23.26
C ILE A 571 -13.77 -28.58 23.13
N CYS A 572 -13.53 -28.08 21.93
CA CYS A 572 -13.80 -26.72 21.53
C CYS A 572 -15.03 -26.68 20.64
N PHE A 573 -16.03 -25.89 21.00
CA PHE A 573 -17.21 -25.70 20.15
C PHE A 573 -17.63 -24.23 20.06
N ARG A 574 -18.13 -23.86 18.88
CA ARG A 574 -18.58 -22.52 18.52
C ARG A 574 -19.59 -22.55 17.37
N PRO A 575 -20.36 -21.47 17.12
CA PRO A 575 -21.12 -21.35 15.89
C PRO A 575 -20.20 -21.37 14.66
N ALA A 576 -20.66 -22.01 13.58
CA ALA A 576 -20.00 -21.94 12.29
C ALA A 576 -20.15 -20.54 11.69
N PHE A 577 -19.08 -19.99 11.12
CA PHE A 577 -19.10 -18.63 10.58
C PHE A 577 -19.97 -18.47 9.33
N SER A 578 -20.29 -19.57 8.64
CA SER A 578 -21.15 -19.59 7.47
C SER A 578 -22.64 -19.64 7.83
N LYS A 579 -23.01 -20.33 8.91
CA LYS A 579 -24.39 -20.47 9.41
C LYS A 579 -24.36 -20.63 10.93
N ALA A 580 -24.87 -19.62 11.64
CA ALA A 580 -24.84 -19.58 13.11
C ALA A 580 -25.60 -20.75 13.78
N GLU A 581 -26.61 -21.31 13.09
CA GLU A 581 -27.38 -22.47 13.58
C GLU A 581 -26.58 -23.78 13.57
N ILE A 582 -25.45 -23.85 12.85
CA ILE A 582 -24.58 -25.03 12.82
C ILE A 582 -23.45 -24.81 13.82
N ILE A 583 -23.24 -25.77 14.72
CA ILE A 583 -22.13 -25.72 15.67
C ILE A 583 -20.94 -26.46 15.08
N SER A 584 -19.77 -25.83 15.12
CA SER A 584 -18.49 -26.43 14.76
C SER A 584 -17.79 -26.87 16.04
N ALA A 585 -17.61 -28.17 16.21
CA ALA A 585 -16.94 -28.80 17.36
C ALA A 585 -15.67 -29.54 16.90
N TYR A 586 -14.58 -29.41 17.65
CA TYR A 586 -13.28 -30.02 17.38
C TYR A 586 -12.44 -30.12 18.65
N LEU A 587 -11.30 -30.81 18.61
CA LEU A 587 -10.42 -30.96 19.78
C LEU A 587 -9.32 -29.90 19.79
N ILE A 588 -8.90 -29.51 20.98
CA ILE A 588 -7.71 -28.71 21.25
C ILE A 588 -6.88 -29.48 22.28
N GLY A 589 -5.69 -29.91 21.89
CA GLY A 589 -4.73 -30.51 22.82
C GLY A 589 -3.82 -29.42 23.39
N VAL A 590 -3.78 -29.29 24.72
CA VAL A 590 -2.91 -28.35 25.44
C VAL A 590 -1.80 -29.13 26.14
N HIS A 591 -0.55 -28.73 25.95
CA HIS A 591 0.61 -29.39 26.55
C HIS A 591 1.74 -28.38 26.81
N TRP A 592 2.59 -28.70 27.77
CA TRP A 592 3.84 -27.96 27.98
C TRP A 592 4.89 -28.34 26.93
N ASP A 593 5.49 -27.33 26.28
CA ASP A 593 6.65 -27.50 25.40
C ASP A 593 7.93 -27.14 26.14
N GLU A 594 8.81 -28.14 26.34
CA GLU A 594 10.07 -27.97 27.06
C GLU A 594 11.07 -27.06 26.32
N THR A 595 11.00 -27.03 24.98
CA THR A 595 11.93 -26.25 24.14
C THR A 595 11.60 -24.77 24.23
N GLU A 596 10.31 -24.45 24.15
CA GLU A 596 9.80 -23.08 24.21
C GLU A 596 9.51 -22.63 25.67
N SER A 597 9.58 -23.56 26.63
CA SER A 597 9.27 -23.35 28.05
C SER A 597 7.90 -22.69 28.27
N CYS A 598 6.87 -23.13 27.55
CA CYS A 598 5.53 -22.56 27.67
C CYS A 598 4.42 -23.54 27.28
N LEU A 599 3.17 -23.17 27.58
CA LEU A 599 2.01 -23.94 27.12
C LEU A 599 1.75 -23.70 25.62
N MET A 600 1.66 -24.80 24.89
CA MET A 600 1.31 -24.86 23.47
C MET A 600 -0.06 -25.51 23.32
N PHE A 601 -0.77 -25.13 22.25
CA PHE A 601 -2.00 -25.81 21.86
C PHE A 601 -2.00 -26.21 20.38
N GLU A 602 -2.72 -27.27 20.08
CA GLU A 602 -2.92 -27.78 18.73
C GLU A 602 -4.38 -28.14 18.51
N GLU A 603 -4.98 -27.64 17.44
CA GLU A 603 -6.32 -28.07 17.03
C GLU A 603 -6.25 -29.46 16.38
N ARG A 604 -7.23 -30.34 16.64
CA ARG A 604 -7.30 -31.70 16.11
C ARG A 604 -8.74 -32.05 15.72
N GLU A 605 -8.88 -33.05 14.86
CA GLU A 605 -10.18 -33.61 14.45
C GLU A 605 -11.16 -32.57 13.89
N ARG A 606 -10.61 -31.56 13.19
CA ARG A 606 -11.38 -30.57 12.45
C ARG A 606 -11.88 -31.14 11.13
N VAL A 607 -13.13 -30.85 10.79
CA VAL A 607 -13.71 -31.18 9.46
C VAL A 607 -12.99 -30.42 8.34
N ASP A 608 -12.46 -29.24 8.66
CA ASP A 608 -11.64 -28.41 7.78
C ASP A 608 -10.14 -28.54 8.10
N ALA A 609 -9.59 -29.75 8.07
CA ALA A 609 -8.22 -30.06 8.49
C ALA A 609 -7.13 -29.16 7.87
N GLY A 610 -7.34 -28.60 6.67
CA GLY A 610 -6.44 -27.62 6.05
C GLY A 610 -6.38 -26.23 6.73
N HIS A 611 -7.19 -26.00 7.77
CA HIS A 611 -7.23 -24.78 8.59
C HIS A 611 -6.91 -25.04 10.07
N THR A 612 -6.38 -26.22 10.37
CA THR A 612 -5.86 -26.59 11.68
C THR A 612 -4.70 -25.69 12.04
N GLN A 613 -4.70 -25.15 13.25
CA GLN A 613 -3.63 -24.27 13.71
C GLN A 613 -3.01 -24.75 15.02
N ARG A 614 -1.74 -24.41 15.21
CA ARG A 614 -1.00 -24.57 16.46
C ARG A 614 -0.54 -23.20 16.96
N GLY A 615 -0.42 -23.02 18.28
CA GLY A 615 -0.05 -21.73 18.85
C GLY A 615 0.38 -21.78 20.30
N ARG A 616 0.71 -20.60 20.85
CA ARG A 616 1.15 -20.40 22.24
C ARG A 616 -0.03 -19.93 23.10
N ILE A 617 0.02 -20.28 24.39
CA ILE A 617 -0.94 -19.81 25.39
C ILE A 617 -0.29 -18.72 26.26
N TYR A 618 -0.94 -17.56 26.31
CA TYR A 618 -0.54 -16.41 27.11
C TYR A 618 -1.46 -16.32 28.33
N ILE A 619 -0.85 -16.19 29.52
CA ILE A 619 -1.57 -16.10 30.79
C ILE A 619 -1.13 -14.81 31.47
N PRO A 620 -1.87 -13.70 31.30
CA PRO A 620 -1.48 -12.43 31.88
C PRO A 620 -1.50 -12.49 33.41
N GLU A 621 -0.44 -12.00 34.04
CA GLU A 621 -0.31 -11.99 35.50
C GLU A 621 -1.48 -11.24 36.17
N GLY A 622 -2.12 -11.89 37.14
CA GLY A 622 -3.24 -11.32 37.90
C GLY A 622 -4.55 -11.15 37.13
N ARG A 623 -4.69 -11.75 35.93
CA ARG A 623 -5.94 -11.68 35.13
C ARG A 623 -6.61 -13.06 35.01
N PRO A 624 -7.94 -13.15 35.08
CA PRO A 624 -8.67 -14.43 35.05
C PRO A 624 -8.91 -14.94 33.61
N PHE A 625 -7.94 -14.78 32.71
CA PHE A 625 -8.09 -15.10 31.29
C PHE A 625 -6.88 -15.86 30.71
N LEU A 626 -7.17 -16.74 29.76
CA LEU A 626 -6.21 -17.46 28.93
C LEU A 626 -6.35 -16.95 27.49
N ASN A 627 -5.21 -16.69 26.82
CA ASN A 627 -5.22 -16.28 25.41
C ASN A 627 -4.45 -17.29 24.57
N PHE A 628 -5.15 -17.95 23.66
CA PHE A 628 -4.57 -18.87 22.69
C PHE A 628 -4.32 -18.09 21.40
N VAL A 629 -3.06 -17.98 21.00
CA VAL A 629 -2.64 -17.14 19.88
C VAL A 629 -1.93 -17.99 18.84
N THR A 630 -2.44 -17.97 17.61
CA THR A 630 -1.78 -18.58 16.44
C THR A 630 -1.18 -17.50 15.55
N LEU A 631 0.01 -17.80 15.01
CA LEU A 631 0.74 -16.92 14.10
C LEU A 631 1.21 -17.75 12.90
N GLU A 632 0.27 -18.20 12.07
CA GLU A 632 0.57 -19.08 10.93
C GLU A 632 0.44 -18.31 9.61
N MET A 633 1.55 -18.08 8.91
CA MET A 633 1.60 -17.38 7.61
C MET A 633 0.87 -16.00 7.62
N GLY A 634 0.84 -15.32 8.76
CA GLY A 634 0.14 -14.03 8.92
C GLY A 634 -1.38 -14.16 9.18
N ALA A 635 -1.93 -15.38 9.20
CA ALA A 635 -3.30 -15.65 9.61
C ALA A 635 -3.37 -15.77 11.14
N ILE A 636 -3.75 -14.68 11.80
CA ILE A 636 -3.85 -14.61 13.25
C ILE A 636 -5.22 -15.12 13.71
N ARG A 637 -5.22 -16.02 14.69
CA ARG A 637 -6.40 -16.38 15.48
C ARG A 637 -6.13 -16.07 16.94
N LEU A 638 -7.06 -15.36 17.55
CA LEU A 638 -7.07 -15.09 18.98
C LEU A 638 -8.30 -15.76 19.58
N ILE A 639 -8.08 -16.66 20.52
CA ILE A 639 -9.13 -17.20 21.39
C ILE A 639 -8.83 -16.69 22.80
N MET A 640 -9.72 -15.87 23.34
CA MET A 640 -9.64 -15.35 24.70
C MET A 640 -10.75 -15.97 25.53
N VAL A 641 -10.40 -16.73 26.56
CA VAL A 641 -11.36 -17.46 27.39
C VAL A 641 -11.05 -17.27 28.87
N SER A 642 -12.07 -17.40 29.72
CA SER A 642 -11.91 -17.40 31.18
C SER A 642 -10.96 -18.52 31.61
N ARG A 643 -10.08 -18.24 32.58
CA ARG A 643 -9.28 -19.27 33.23
C ARG A 643 -10.20 -20.10 34.13
N PRO A 644 -10.32 -21.43 33.93
CA PRO A 644 -11.16 -22.26 34.78
C PRO A 644 -10.57 -22.33 36.19
N GLU A 645 -11.39 -22.15 37.23
CA GLU A 645 -10.96 -22.28 38.62
C GLU A 645 -10.86 -23.75 39.03
N LYS A 646 -11.73 -24.59 38.46
CA LYS A 646 -11.73 -26.05 38.63
C LYS A 646 -11.57 -26.74 37.29
N SER A 647 -10.92 -27.91 37.29
CA SER A 647 -10.65 -28.70 36.07
C SER A 647 -11.93 -29.11 35.30
N SER A 648 -13.08 -29.18 35.98
CA SER A 648 -14.38 -29.52 35.40
C SER A 648 -15.15 -28.33 34.82
N GLU A 649 -14.71 -27.09 35.06
CA GLU A 649 -15.41 -25.90 34.59
C GLU A 649 -15.06 -25.58 33.13
N PRO A 650 -16.05 -25.26 32.29
CA PRO A 650 -15.79 -24.87 30.91
C PRO A 650 -15.17 -23.46 30.87
N ALA A 651 -14.11 -23.31 30.09
CA ALA A 651 -13.53 -22.02 29.76
C ALA A 651 -14.36 -21.36 28.65
N ARG A 652 -14.86 -20.15 28.91
CA ARG A 652 -15.80 -19.44 28.02
C ARG A 652 -15.20 -18.13 27.54
N GLY A 653 -15.48 -17.75 26.30
CA GLY A 653 -15.07 -16.45 25.80
C GLY A 653 -15.28 -16.26 24.31
N LEU A 654 -14.35 -15.57 23.64
CA LEU A 654 -14.49 -15.16 22.26
C LEU A 654 -13.33 -15.65 21.39
N ILE A 655 -13.67 -16.06 20.17
CA ILE A 655 -12.71 -16.26 19.09
C ILE A 655 -12.79 -15.08 18.12
N THR A 656 -11.64 -14.63 17.64
CA THR A 656 -11.51 -13.66 16.53
C THR A 656 -10.56 -14.22 15.49
N THR A 657 -11.02 -14.29 14.24
CA THR A 657 -10.24 -14.87 13.12
C THR A 657 -10.78 -14.36 11.77
N LEU A 658 -10.20 -14.84 10.67
CA LEU A 658 -10.70 -14.59 9.32
C LEU A 658 -11.64 -15.74 8.88
N SER A 659 -12.80 -15.38 8.36
CA SER A 659 -13.76 -16.31 7.75
C SER A 659 -13.83 -16.09 6.25
N ASN A 660 -14.01 -17.16 5.46
CA ASN A 660 -14.23 -17.06 4.01
C ASN A 660 -15.59 -17.70 3.64
N PRO A 661 -16.72 -17.05 3.97
CA PRO A 661 -18.04 -17.64 3.80
C PRO A 661 -18.44 -17.84 2.33
N GLY A 662 -17.78 -17.14 1.38
CA GLY A 662 -18.09 -17.16 -0.05
C GLY A 662 -16.95 -17.61 -0.97
N GLY A 663 -15.87 -18.17 -0.45
CA GLY A 663 -14.72 -18.67 -1.23
C GLY A 663 -13.78 -17.61 -1.81
N ALA A 664 -14.26 -16.40 -2.09
CA ALA A 664 -13.50 -15.35 -2.80
C ALA A 664 -13.04 -14.17 -1.93
N GLN A 665 -13.52 -14.04 -0.68
CA GLN A 665 -13.20 -12.90 0.20
C GLN A 665 -13.13 -13.33 1.66
N PHE A 666 -12.01 -13.02 2.32
CA PHE A 666 -11.87 -13.17 3.76
C PHE A 666 -12.46 -11.95 4.48
N THR A 667 -13.34 -12.20 5.45
CA THR A 667 -13.92 -11.18 6.33
C THR A 667 -13.48 -11.45 7.78
N PRO A 668 -13.18 -10.41 8.57
CA PRO A 668 -13.01 -10.56 10.01
C PRO A 668 -14.30 -11.12 10.62
N ALA A 669 -14.16 -12.14 11.47
CA ALA A 669 -15.28 -12.77 12.14
C ALA A 669 -14.94 -13.00 13.62
N SER A 670 -15.95 -12.80 14.47
CA SER A 670 -15.89 -13.15 15.88
C SER A 670 -17.11 -13.96 16.28
N ALA A 671 -16.93 -14.89 17.20
CA ALA A 671 -17.99 -15.76 17.71
C ALA A 671 -17.74 -16.13 19.17
N PRO A 672 -18.80 -16.48 19.93
CA PRO A 672 -18.63 -17.14 21.21
C PRO A 672 -17.96 -18.51 21.02
N ILE A 673 -17.13 -18.88 21.97
CA ILE A 673 -16.38 -20.14 21.98
C ILE A 673 -16.33 -20.69 23.41
N VAL A 674 -16.44 -22.01 23.51
CA VAL A 674 -16.35 -22.75 24.77
C VAL A 674 -15.31 -23.86 24.62
N LEU A 675 -14.43 -23.96 25.62
CA LEU A 675 -13.46 -25.05 25.78
C LEU A 675 -13.85 -25.84 27.03
N ARG A 676 -14.20 -27.11 26.85
CA ARG A 676 -14.53 -28.03 27.95
C ARG A 676 -13.51 -29.15 27.99
N ARG A 677 -12.96 -29.46 29.17
CA ARG A 677 -11.98 -30.55 29.32
C ARG A 677 -12.65 -31.89 29.00
N VAL A 678 -11.94 -32.74 28.26
CA VAL A 678 -12.37 -34.12 27.99
C VAL A 678 -11.94 -34.98 29.17
N VAL A 679 -12.89 -35.71 29.78
CA VAL A 679 -12.62 -36.51 30.99
C VAL A 679 -12.91 -38.00 30.75
N ASP A 680 -14.06 -38.35 30.15
CA ASP A 680 -14.48 -39.76 29.99
C ASP A 680 -14.71 -40.19 28.53
N HIS A 681 -15.58 -39.47 27.79
CA HIS A 681 -15.93 -39.79 26.41
C HIS A 681 -15.79 -38.54 25.54
N ILE A 682 -15.22 -38.69 24.33
CA ILE A 682 -15.14 -37.62 23.34
C ILE A 682 -16.55 -37.42 22.76
N PRO A 683 -17.19 -36.28 23.04
CA PRO A 683 -18.51 -35.96 22.49
C PRO A 683 -18.48 -35.83 20.96
N ARG A 684 -19.64 -35.76 20.30
CA ARG A 684 -19.67 -35.67 18.84
C ARG A 684 -18.95 -34.41 18.33
N LEU A 685 -18.02 -34.62 17.41
CA LEU A 685 -17.21 -33.59 16.75
C LEU A 685 -17.74 -33.27 15.34
N GLY A 686 -17.24 -32.19 14.76
CA GLY A 686 -17.56 -31.71 13.43
C GLY A 686 -18.72 -30.71 13.38
N PHE A 687 -19.46 -30.71 12.28
CA PHE A 687 -20.61 -29.81 12.09
C PHE A 687 -21.88 -30.43 12.69
N ILE A 688 -22.28 -29.95 13.86
CA ILE A 688 -23.46 -30.38 14.60
C ILE A 688 -24.66 -29.54 14.18
N ARG A 689 -25.71 -30.19 13.69
CA ARG A 689 -26.94 -29.57 13.20
C ARG A 689 -28.07 -29.67 14.23
N PRO A 690 -29.08 -28.78 14.18
CA PRO A 690 -30.31 -28.92 14.95
C PRO A 690 -30.89 -30.34 14.83
N GLY A 691 -31.30 -30.94 15.95
CA GLY A 691 -31.77 -32.32 16.03
C GLY A 691 -30.68 -33.37 16.30
N SER A 692 -29.40 -33.00 16.39
CA SER A 692 -28.34 -33.90 16.87
C SER A 692 -28.38 -34.03 18.40
N PRO A 693 -28.04 -35.20 19.00
CA PRO A 693 -28.11 -35.40 20.45
C PRO A 693 -27.38 -34.34 21.29
N ASP A 694 -26.19 -33.92 20.86
CA ASP A 694 -25.35 -32.96 21.59
C ASP A 694 -25.65 -31.48 21.25
N TYR A 695 -26.56 -31.22 20.30
CA TYR A 695 -26.80 -29.87 19.77
C TYR A 695 -27.30 -28.91 20.86
N GLU A 696 -28.32 -29.33 21.62
CA GLU A 696 -28.94 -28.48 22.65
C GLU A 696 -27.97 -28.18 23.79
N SER A 697 -27.15 -29.17 24.20
CA SER A 697 -26.14 -28.98 25.24
C SER A 697 -25.10 -27.93 24.83
N TYR A 698 -24.54 -28.03 23.62
CA TYR A 698 -23.57 -27.04 23.15
C TYR A 698 -24.18 -25.66 22.95
N ARG A 699 -25.42 -25.61 22.45
CA ARG A 699 -26.11 -24.36 22.21
C ARG A 699 -26.38 -23.60 23.52
N GLN A 700 -26.87 -24.29 24.55
CA GLN A 700 -27.08 -23.69 25.88
C GLN A 700 -25.77 -23.12 26.45
N GLU A 701 -24.65 -23.85 26.30
CA GLU A 701 -23.35 -23.35 26.76
C GLU A 701 -22.85 -22.13 25.99
N LEU A 702 -23.09 -22.07 24.68
CA LEU A 702 -22.75 -20.91 23.86
C LEU A 702 -23.62 -19.68 24.17
N GLU A 703 -24.90 -19.88 24.47
CA GLU A 703 -25.82 -18.80 24.84
C GLU A 703 -25.41 -18.13 26.18
N MET A 704 -24.78 -18.87 27.10
CA MET A 704 -24.23 -18.32 28.33
C MET A 704 -23.02 -17.37 28.13
N VAL A 705 -22.37 -17.40 26.95
CA VAL A 705 -21.20 -16.56 26.66
C VAL A 705 -21.61 -15.12 26.30
N VAL A 706 -22.64 -14.97 25.46
CA VAL A 706 -23.03 -13.68 24.87
C VAL A 706 -23.34 -12.56 25.89
N PRO A 707 -24.03 -12.79 27.03
CA PRO A 707 -24.32 -11.71 27.97
C PRO A 707 -23.11 -11.26 28.80
N ALA A 708 -22.04 -12.06 28.90
CA ALA A 708 -20.90 -11.79 29.76
C ALA A 708 -19.62 -11.39 28.98
N PHE A 709 -19.54 -11.67 27.68
CA PHE A 709 -18.34 -11.45 26.88
C PHE A 709 -18.67 -10.67 25.60
N GLY A 710 -17.82 -9.71 25.23
CA GLY A 710 -17.98 -8.92 24.00
C GLY A 710 -19.02 -7.81 24.06
N VAL A 711 -19.53 -7.49 25.26
CA VAL A 711 -20.45 -6.37 25.52
C VAL A 711 -19.68 -5.16 26.05
N PHE A 712 -20.16 -3.95 25.72
CA PHE A 712 -19.67 -2.73 26.36
C PHE A 712 -20.04 -2.78 27.85
N ALA A 713 -19.11 -2.38 28.72
CA ALA A 713 -19.41 -2.25 30.14
C ALA A 713 -20.63 -1.32 30.30
N PRO A 714 -21.73 -1.76 30.93
CA PRO A 714 -22.84 -0.86 31.22
C PRO A 714 -22.31 0.25 32.13
N ALA A 715 -22.70 1.50 31.84
CA ALA A 715 -22.36 2.63 32.70
C ALA A 715 -22.82 2.32 34.14
N PRO A 716 -22.00 2.62 35.17
CA PRO A 716 -22.39 2.38 36.55
C PRO A 716 -23.73 3.08 36.82
N HIS A 717 -24.70 2.32 37.36
CA HIS A 717 -25.98 2.89 37.77
C HIS A 717 -25.72 4.05 38.73
N PRO A 718 -26.27 5.26 38.49
CA PRO A 718 -26.14 6.35 39.45
C PRO A 718 -26.72 5.88 40.77
N ALA A 719 -25.91 5.93 41.83
CA ALA A 719 -26.30 5.54 43.18
C ALA A 719 -27.65 6.19 43.51
N ARG A 720 -28.61 5.33 43.88
CA ARG A 720 -29.95 5.73 44.30
C ARG A 720 -29.79 6.74 45.43
N ARG A 721 -30.08 8.02 45.17
CA ARG A 721 -30.06 9.06 46.20
C ARG A 721 -31.06 8.64 47.28
N VAL A 722 -30.54 8.28 48.45
CA VAL A 722 -31.34 8.17 49.67
C VAL A 722 -31.80 9.60 49.99
N PRO A 723 -33.11 9.88 50.08
CA PRO A 723 -33.58 11.19 50.49
C PRO A 723 -33.18 11.39 51.96
N ALA A 724 -32.57 12.55 52.26
CA ALA A 724 -32.27 12.96 53.62
C ALA A 724 -33.59 13.28 54.35
N GLU A 725 -33.81 12.63 55.48
CA GLU A 725 -34.67 13.13 56.58
C GLU A 725 -33.86 14.08 57.47
#